data_AF-A0A1S3DMI6-F1
#
_entry.id   AF-A0A1S3DMI6-F1
#
_cell.length_a   1.000
_cell.length_b   1.000
_cell.length_c   1.000
_cell.angle_alpha   90.00
_cell.angle_beta   90.00
_cell.angle_gamma   90.00
#
_symmetry.space_group_name_H-M   'P 1'
#
loop_
_entity.id
_entity.type
_entity.pdbx_description
1 polymer ?
#
loop_
_entity_poly.entity_id
_entity_poly.type
_entity_poly.pdbx_seq_one_letter_code
_entity_poly.pdbx_strand_id
1 'polypeptide(L)'
;MTVRSVILPKIASDLTSNVPASVLQEYGHLQLADLSYTDKKISSHIDMLIGAEHYADLIISSHPIIQGTPSAIPTKLGWLLMGKVSENSNFTPQTPCTSLFISEIEDPVETQLQRFWEIEEVNENVKINNPEDLECEEHFSKTHSRDETGRYIVHLPFKTNGPPNLGSNQELAFQRLKSLTKRLDKNPSVKTLYQENLQTYLDAGHMVVAEKPTDYLLVHHGVYKETSSTTKLRVVFDPNTKGTNNQSLSDSLMVGPKLQSDIGDLLIAFRLNAIALTSDIQCMYRSIWLAKPDRSYQHILWHDVSNLPIEYELTTVTFGLPSSPYQAQRVLKQLVTDEGEKYPLAASVVDKDIYVDDIITGGKNVSEVLALRNQLISLLGAGGFKLRKWASSNHDVIADLPSEECEMSHSFDSSETIKLLGVKWCPADDVFFFTVSPESEVLTKRKVLSIVASIYDLNGYLSPVTVWMKVFMQMLWLEKNLSWDSPLSKDLQDKWNTFSSQLHLLSKIKLPRYILTENVKTVDLLGFADASGAAYGAVVYLRVCDSSNHVTTHLVRAKTRVAPLKVQTINRLELSAALLLVKVIKSLDFIHARVKINEVYLFSDSYTVLSWLKTQPFRLKIYVANRVAQILESTKPSQWRHVSTEKNSADPASRGLLPSQLVDNNLWFKGPAFLRSAPDSWPKPLDTVEQCLPELKPSVNVLVTETKDDYLVNVIQKFSSLGKLKR
;
A
#
# COMPACT_ATOMS: atom_id res chain seq x y z
N MET A 1 -29.31 -8.73 -41.05
CA MET A 1 -28.86 -9.18 -39.72
C MET A 1 -29.00 -8.00 -38.78
N THR A 2 -29.71 -8.15 -37.67
CA THR A 2 -29.85 -7.07 -36.68
C THR A 2 -28.94 -7.42 -35.51
N VAL A 3 -27.86 -6.67 -35.34
CA VAL A 3 -26.82 -6.96 -34.31
C VAL A 3 -26.89 -5.87 -33.25
N ARG A 4 -26.83 -6.26 -31.97
CA ARG A 4 -26.53 -5.31 -30.90
C ARG A 4 -25.02 -5.06 -30.90
N SER A 5 -24.60 -3.89 -31.36
CA SER A 5 -23.18 -3.53 -31.41
C SER A 5 -22.71 -2.85 -30.13
N VAL A 6 -21.48 -3.14 -29.72
CA VAL A 6 -20.75 -2.39 -28.69
C VAL A 6 -19.71 -1.54 -29.43
N ILE A 7 -19.72 -0.23 -29.20
CA ILE A 7 -18.76 0.69 -29.82
C ILE A 7 -17.58 0.88 -28.88
N LEU A 8 -16.40 0.44 -29.31
CA LEU A 8 -15.14 0.55 -28.56
C LEU A 8 -14.21 1.59 -29.21
N PRO A 9 -13.38 2.32 -28.43
CA PRO A 9 -12.46 3.33 -28.98
C PRO A 9 -11.37 2.75 -29.90
N LYS A 10 -11.01 1.48 -29.68
CA LYS A 10 -10.07 0.71 -30.50
C LYS A 10 -10.43 -0.76 -30.39
N ILE A 11 -10.63 -1.43 -31.52
CA ILE A 11 -11.09 -2.82 -31.57
C ILE A 11 -9.89 -3.79 -31.50
N ALA A 12 -8.83 -3.48 -32.27
CA ALA A 12 -7.55 -4.19 -32.26
C ALA A 12 -6.42 -3.25 -32.73
N SER A 13 -5.16 -3.70 -32.65
CA SER A 13 -4.09 -3.09 -33.45
C SER A 13 -4.32 -3.36 -34.94
N ASP A 14 -3.85 -2.46 -35.80
CA ASP A 14 -3.91 -2.67 -37.25
C ASP A 14 -3.24 -4.00 -37.59
N LEU A 15 -3.98 -4.90 -38.24
CA LEU A 15 -3.45 -6.20 -38.62
C LEU A 15 -2.45 -5.98 -39.76
N THR A 16 -1.24 -6.51 -39.63
CA THR A 16 -0.28 -6.52 -40.74
C THR A 16 -0.77 -7.47 -41.82
N SER A 17 -1.27 -6.95 -42.94
CA SER A 17 -1.73 -7.73 -44.08
C SER A 17 -0.55 -8.22 -44.92
N ASN A 18 0.27 -9.13 -44.39
CA ASN A 18 1.28 -9.83 -45.19
C ASN A 18 0.62 -11.01 -45.93
N VAL A 19 -0.23 -10.70 -46.91
CA VAL A 19 -0.84 -11.70 -47.79
C VAL A 19 0.13 -11.98 -48.93
N PRO A 20 0.54 -13.24 -49.17
CA PRO A 20 1.43 -13.56 -50.29
C PRO A 20 0.83 -13.14 -51.63
N ALA A 21 1.67 -12.61 -52.52
CA ALA A 21 1.24 -12.12 -53.83
C ALA A 21 0.54 -13.20 -54.67
N SER A 22 0.87 -14.48 -54.45
CA SER A 22 0.23 -15.64 -55.07
C SER A 22 -1.25 -15.74 -54.73
N VAL A 23 -1.63 -15.53 -53.47
CA VAL A 23 -3.04 -15.58 -53.02
C VAL A 23 -3.84 -14.44 -53.65
N LEU A 24 -3.26 -13.23 -53.72
CA LEU A 24 -3.92 -12.10 -54.36
C LEU A 24 -4.07 -12.28 -55.88
N GLN A 25 -3.16 -13.02 -56.52
CA GLN A 25 -3.26 -13.35 -57.94
C GLN A 25 -4.30 -14.45 -58.21
N GLU A 26 -4.35 -15.48 -57.36
CA GLU A 26 -5.27 -16.60 -57.48
C GLU A 26 -6.71 -16.18 -57.22
N TYR A 27 -6.95 -15.39 -56.17
CA TYR A 27 -8.30 -15.00 -55.71
C TYR A 27 -8.70 -13.57 -56.08
N GLY A 28 -7.87 -12.83 -56.83
CA GLY A 28 -8.14 -11.43 -57.20
C GLY A 28 -9.36 -11.21 -58.10
N HIS A 29 -9.93 -12.29 -58.65
CA HIS A 29 -11.19 -12.27 -59.39
C HIS A 29 -12.44 -12.35 -58.48
N LEU A 30 -12.27 -12.62 -57.18
CA LEU A 30 -13.36 -12.70 -56.22
C LEU A 30 -13.57 -11.35 -55.53
N GLN A 31 -14.85 -10.99 -55.33
CA GLN A 31 -15.21 -9.89 -54.46
C GLN A 31 -15.15 -10.35 -53.00
N LEU A 32 -14.03 -10.08 -52.34
CA LEU A 32 -13.82 -10.47 -50.94
C LEU A 32 -14.75 -9.70 -49.99
N ALA A 33 -15.02 -10.30 -48.83
CA ALA A 33 -15.87 -9.69 -47.80
C ALA A 33 -15.31 -8.36 -47.25
N ASP A 34 -14.00 -8.20 -47.35
CA ASP A 34 -13.31 -6.93 -47.17
C ASP A 34 -12.76 -6.46 -48.51
N LEU A 35 -13.35 -5.41 -49.07
CA LEU A 35 -12.97 -4.85 -50.36
C LEU A 35 -11.60 -4.15 -50.31
N SER A 36 -11.15 -3.73 -49.12
CA SER A 36 -9.84 -3.12 -48.91
C SER A 36 -8.71 -4.14 -48.89
N TYR A 37 -9.03 -5.43 -48.73
CA TYR A 37 -8.06 -6.53 -48.67
C TYR A 37 -7.28 -6.73 -49.97
N THR A 38 -7.82 -6.32 -51.12
CA THR A 38 -7.16 -6.42 -52.44
C THR A 38 -6.23 -5.25 -52.76
N ASP A 39 -6.31 -4.15 -52.00
CA ASP A 39 -5.47 -2.97 -52.18
C ASP A 39 -4.10 -3.21 -51.52
N LYS A 40 -3.19 -3.80 -52.30
CA LYS A 40 -1.80 -4.09 -51.94
C LYS A 40 -1.10 -2.83 -51.36
N LYS A 41 -1.04 -2.73 -50.02
CA LYS A 41 0.01 -2.10 -49.15
C LYS A 41 -0.50 -1.43 -47.88
N ILE A 42 -1.77 -1.52 -47.51
CA ILE A 42 -2.30 -0.78 -46.35
C ILE A 42 -2.67 -1.75 -45.24
N SER A 43 -1.95 -1.68 -44.11
CA SER A 43 -2.48 -2.15 -42.83
C SER A 43 -3.66 -1.25 -42.51
N SER A 44 -4.87 -1.78 -42.54
CA SER A 44 -6.11 -1.03 -42.29
C SER A 44 -6.62 -1.31 -40.88
N HIS A 45 -7.32 -0.31 -40.35
CA HIS A 45 -7.99 -0.41 -39.06
C HIS A 45 -9.17 -1.38 -39.16
N ILE A 46 -9.39 -2.23 -38.15
CA ILE A 46 -10.56 -3.12 -38.10
C ILE A 46 -11.79 -2.29 -37.74
N ASP A 47 -12.74 -2.17 -38.65
CA ASP A 47 -13.96 -1.39 -38.44
C ASP A 47 -14.99 -2.09 -37.54
N MET A 48 -15.07 -3.42 -37.58
CA MET A 48 -16.06 -4.19 -36.85
C MET A 48 -15.59 -5.65 -36.61
N LEU A 49 -15.78 -6.16 -35.39
CA LEU A 49 -15.71 -7.59 -35.09
C LEU A 49 -17.12 -8.18 -35.08
N ILE A 50 -17.30 -9.31 -35.76
CA ILE A 50 -18.56 -10.06 -35.77
C ILE A 50 -18.37 -11.30 -34.89
N GLY A 51 -19.26 -11.46 -33.91
CA GLY A 51 -19.25 -12.63 -33.01
C GLY A 51 -19.38 -13.95 -33.78
N ALA A 52 -18.71 -15.00 -33.29
CA ALA A 52 -18.68 -16.31 -33.93
C ALA A 52 -20.08 -16.96 -34.00
N GLU A 53 -21.00 -16.57 -33.11
CA GLU A 53 -22.41 -16.97 -33.12
C GLU A 53 -23.12 -16.59 -34.43
N HIS A 54 -22.68 -15.53 -35.11
CA HIS A 54 -23.23 -15.10 -36.39
C HIS A 54 -22.56 -15.76 -37.60
N TYR A 55 -21.55 -16.62 -37.40
CA TYR A 55 -20.88 -17.30 -38.50
C TYR A 55 -21.87 -18.10 -39.37
N ALA A 56 -22.76 -18.87 -38.72
CA ALA A 56 -23.80 -19.65 -39.39
C ALA A 56 -24.80 -18.76 -40.15
N ASP A 57 -25.03 -17.53 -39.70
CA ASP A 57 -25.92 -16.58 -40.37
C ASP A 57 -25.29 -15.99 -41.63
N LEU A 58 -23.96 -15.96 -41.72
CA LEU A 58 -23.20 -15.29 -42.78
C LEU A 58 -22.76 -16.23 -43.90
N ILE A 59 -22.44 -17.49 -43.61
CA ILE A 59 -22.02 -18.45 -44.63
C ILE A 59 -23.17 -18.81 -45.58
N ILE A 60 -22.90 -18.84 -46.88
CA ILE A 60 -23.88 -19.24 -47.91
C ILE A 60 -23.75 -20.74 -48.20
N SER A 61 -22.56 -21.32 -48.01
CA SER A 61 -22.26 -22.72 -48.22
C SER A 61 -21.58 -23.31 -47.00
N SER A 62 -21.93 -24.55 -46.63
CA SER A 62 -21.30 -25.30 -45.55
C SER A 62 -19.89 -25.81 -45.90
N HIS A 63 -19.50 -25.72 -47.17
CA HIS A 63 -18.19 -26.14 -47.67
C HIS A 63 -17.58 -25.07 -48.58
N PRO A 64 -16.24 -24.94 -48.63
CA PRO A 64 -15.58 -24.06 -49.60
C PRO A 64 -15.94 -24.45 -51.02
N ILE A 65 -16.31 -23.44 -51.82
CA ILE A 65 -16.60 -23.63 -53.24
C ILE A 65 -15.30 -23.76 -54.02
N ILE A 66 -14.27 -23.00 -53.62
CA ILE A 66 -12.92 -23.12 -54.16
C ILE A 66 -12.06 -23.77 -53.07
N GLN A 67 -11.62 -25.00 -53.33
CA GLN A 67 -10.78 -25.75 -52.41
C GLN A 67 -9.31 -25.46 -52.70
N GLY A 68 -8.55 -25.07 -51.68
CA GLY A 68 -7.17 -24.63 -51.82
C GLY A 68 -6.51 -24.30 -50.49
N THR A 69 -5.27 -23.81 -50.55
CA THR A 69 -4.51 -23.31 -49.40
C THR A 69 -4.08 -21.85 -49.64
N PRO A 70 -4.97 -20.86 -49.37
CA PRO A 70 -6.23 -20.95 -48.61
C PRO A 70 -7.44 -21.34 -49.48
N SER A 71 -8.54 -21.79 -48.86
CA SER A 71 -9.81 -22.10 -49.53
C SER A 71 -10.73 -20.87 -49.53
N ALA A 72 -11.68 -20.76 -50.48
CA ALA A 72 -12.64 -19.66 -50.55
C ALA A 72 -14.08 -20.11 -50.31
N ILE A 73 -14.76 -19.44 -49.38
CA ILE A 73 -16.16 -19.68 -49.00
C ILE A 73 -16.98 -18.42 -49.28
N PRO A 74 -18.10 -18.49 -50.02
CA PRO A 74 -18.98 -17.34 -50.18
C PRO A 74 -19.77 -17.08 -48.88
N THR A 75 -19.83 -15.81 -48.50
CA THR A 75 -20.67 -15.34 -47.39
C THR A 75 -21.60 -14.23 -47.89
N LYS A 76 -22.60 -13.86 -47.09
CA LYS A 76 -23.49 -12.73 -47.37
C LYS A 76 -22.77 -11.38 -47.45
N LEU A 77 -21.52 -11.30 -46.99
CA LEU A 77 -20.69 -10.09 -47.02
C LEU A 77 -19.69 -10.08 -48.18
N GLY A 78 -19.54 -11.20 -48.90
CA GLY A 78 -18.51 -11.40 -49.93
C GLY A 78 -17.75 -12.70 -49.70
N TRP A 79 -16.71 -12.95 -50.49
CA TRP A 79 -15.89 -14.16 -50.39
C TRP A 79 -14.93 -14.08 -49.20
N LEU A 80 -14.89 -15.15 -48.40
CA LEU A 80 -13.99 -15.31 -47.27
C LEU A 80 -12.91 -16.33 -47.61
N LEU A 81 -11.64 -15.97 -47.41
CA LEU A 81 -10.51 -16.88 -47.57
C LEU A 81 -10.15 -17.50 -46.21
N MET A 82 -10.07 -18.83 -46.15
CA MET A 82 -9.82 -19.57 -44.93
C MET A 82 -8.87 -20.74 -45.18
N GLY A 83 -7.85 -20.89 -44.33
CA GLY A 83 -6.92 -22.00 -44.37
C GLY A 83 -5.46 -21.56 -44.43
N LYS A 84 -4.56 -22.54 -44.47
CA LYS A 84 -3.12 -22.32 -44.55
C LYS A 84 -2.77 -21.70 -45.91
N VAL A 85 -1.76 -20.83 -45.96
CA VAL A 85 -1.15 -20.38 -47.23
C VAL A 85 0.10 -21.20 -47.50
N SER A 86 0.31 -21.66 -48.73
CA SER A 86 1.48 -22.45 -49.11
C SER A 86 2.78 -21.61 -49.08
N GLU A 87 3.70 -21.94 -48.16
CA GLU A 87 5.02 -21.31 -48.00
C GLU A 87 5.99 -21.77 -49.10
N ASN A 88 5.89 -21.21 -50.31
CA ASN A 88 6.92 -21.36 -51.34
C ASN A 88 7.66 -20.03 -51.55
N SER A 89 8.46 -19.64 -50.57
CA SER A 89 9.61 -18.71 -50.64
C SER A 89 10.04 -18.41 -49.20
N ASN A 90 11.33 -18.10 -48.99
CA ASN A 90 11.99 -17.86 -47.70
C ASN A 90 11.35 -16.75 -46.84
N PHE A 91 10.13 -16.94 -46.37
CA PHE A 91 9.46 -16.13 -45.36
C PHE A 91 9.64 -16.82 -44.01
N THR A 92 10.64 -16.39 -43.24
CA THR A 92 10.60 -16.57 -41.79
C THR A 92 9.47 -15.69 -41.25
N PRO A 93 8.41 -16.24 -40.62
CA PRO A 93 7.43 -15.41 -39.94
C PRO A 93 8.13 -14.71 -38.76
N GLN A 94 8.41 -13.42 -38.89
CA GLN A 94 8.89 -12.60 -37.77
C GLN A 94 7.80 -12.29 -36.73
N THR A 95 6.59 -12.81 -36.92
CA THR A 95 5.47 -12.62 -35.98
C THR A 95 4.68 -13.92 -35.82
N PRO A 96 4.57 -14.46 -34.60
CA PRO A 96 3.70 -15.60 -34.34
C PRO A 96 2.23 -15.20 -34.53
N CYS A 97 1.43 -16.15 -35.01
CA CYS A 97 -0.02 -16.10 -35.11
C CYS A 97 -0.63 -15.42 -33.88
N THR A 98 -1.19 -14.23 -34.05
CA THR A 98 -1.70 -13.40 -32.95
C THR A 98 -3.10 -13.87 -32.59
N SER A 99 -3.22 -14.77 -31.60
CA SER A 99 -4.48 -14.98 -30.88
C SER A 99 -4.74 -13.76 -29.99
N LEU A 100 -5.86 -13.07 -30.19
CA LEU A 100 -6.19 -11.85 -29.47
C LEU A 100 -7.06 -12.19 -28.24
N PHE A 101 -6.44 -12.22 -27.07
CA PHE A 101 -7.14 -12.15 -25.78
C PHE A 101 -7.04 -10.70 -25.29
N ILE A 102 -8.16 -9.98 -25.24
CA ILE A 102 -8.22 -8.67 -24.57
C ILE A 102 -8.44 -8.93 -23.09
N SER A 103 -7.39 -8.79 -22.29
CA SER A 103 -7.50 -8.51 -20.85
C SER A 103 -7.24 -7.02 -20.68
N GLU A 104 -8.11 -6.30 -19.98
CA GLU A 104 -7.71 -5.04 -19.34
C GLU A 104 -6.42 -5.35 -18.54
N ILE A 105 -5.34 -4.60 -18.80
CA ILE A 105 -4.15 -4.68 -17.96
C ILE A 105 -4.46 -3.83 -16.72
N GLU A 106 -5.40 -4.31 -15.90
CA GLU A 106 -5.20 -4.19 -14.47
C GLU A 106 -4.02 -5.09 -14.12
N ASP A 107 -3.16 -4.67 -13.17
CA ASP A 107 -2.18 -5.58 -12.60
C ASP A 107 -2.92 -6.89 -12.24
N PRO A 108 -2.46 -8.07 -12.72
CA PRO A 108 -3.11 -9.33 -12.38
C PRO A 108 -3.37 -9.39 -10.87
N VAL A 109 -4.51 -9.96 -10.45
CA VAL A 109 -4.89 -10.01 -9.03
C VAL A 109 -3.75 -10.60 -8.19
N GLU A 110 -2.97 -11.51 -8.76
CA GLU A 110 -1.76 -12.08 -8.20
C GLU A 110 -0.69 -11.03 -7.86
N THR A 111 -0.44 -10.09 -8.76
CA THR A 111 0.51 -8.99 -8.56
C THR A 111 0.01 -8.01 -7.51
N GLN A 112 -1.29 -7.66 -7.55
CA GLN A 112 -1.91 -6.81 -6.53
C GLN A 112 -1.86 -7.47 -5.15
N LEU A 113 -2.11 -8.77 -5.10
CA LEU A 113 -2.03 -9.59 -3.89
C LEU A 113 -0.60 -9.67 -3.35
N GLN A 114 0.40 -9.86 -4.22
CA GLN A 114 1.80 -9.85 -3.81
C GLN A 114 2.13 -8.51 -3.13
N ARG A 115 1.78 -7.38 -3.77
CA ARG A 115 1.98 -6.05 -3.19
C ARG A 115 1.22 -5.87 -1.87
N PHE A 116 -0.02 -6.38 -1.78
CA PHE A 116 -0.80 -6.35 -0.55
C PHE A 116 -0.05 -7.04 0.61
N TRP A 117 0.56 -8.20 0.37
CA TRP A 117 1.35 -8.90 1.39
C TRP A 117 2.69 -8.22 1.69
N GLU A 118 3.34 -7.63 0.69
CA GLU A 118 4.59 -6.86 0.86
C GLU A 118 4.37 -5.62 1.73
N ILE A 119 3.24 -4.92 1.56
CA ILE A 119 2.88 -3.74 2.38
C ILE A 119 2.70 -4.12 3.86
N GLU A 120 2.28 -5.35 4.16
CA GLU A 120 2.14 -5.80 5.53
C GLU A 120 3.48 -6.09 6.23
N GLU A 121 4.56 -6.27 5.46
CA GLU A 121 5.89 -6.53 6.01
C GLU A 121 6.35 -5.36 6.89
N VAL A 122 7.04 -5.71 7.97
CA VAL A 122 7.71 -4.71 8.81
C VAL A 122 8.96 -4.27 8.07
N ASN A 123 8.81 -3.23 7.26
CA ASN A 123 9.93 -2.65 6.52
C ASN A 123 10.92 -2.02 7.50
N GLU A 124 12.19 -2.40 7.36
CA GLU A 124 13.27 -1.62 7.95
C GLU A 124 13.39 -0.35 7.10
N ASN A 125 13.34 0.83 7.73
CA ASN A 125 13.47 2.13 7.06
C ASN A 125 14.89 2.31 6.52
N VAL A 126 15.26 1.51 5.52
CA VAL A 126 16.51 1.69 4.78
C VAL A 126 16.26 2.86 3.85
N LYS A 127 16.84 4.02 4.19
CA LYS A 127 16.90 5.16 3.28
C LYS A 127 17.76 4.72 2.08
N ILE A 128 17.10 4.32 1.01
CA ILE A 128 17.76 4.12 -0.28
C ILE A 128 18.02 5.51 -0.81
N ASN A 129 19.30 5.89 -0.93
CA ASN A 129 19.68 7.17 -1.50
C ASN A 129 19.47 7.12 -3.02
N ASN A 130 18.25 7.43 -3.46
CA ASN A 130 17.93 7.60 -4.87
C ASN A 130 18.51 8.93 -5.37
N PRO A 131 19.38 8.94 -6.41
CA PRO A 131 19.89 10.18 -6.98
C PRO A 131 18.79 11.14 -7.45
N GLU A 132 17.69 10.63 -8.04
CA GLU A 132 16.57 11.47 -8.49
C GLU A 132 15.89 12.20 -7.31
N ASP A 133 15.84 11.58 -6.13
CA ASP A 133 15.29 12.22 -4.93
C ASP A 133 16.15 13.41 -4.47
N LEU A 134 17.48 13.28 -4.59
CA LEU A 134 18.42 14.37 -4.27
C LEU A 134 18.31 15.52 -5.27
N GLU A 135 18.20 15.20 -6.56
CA GLU A 135 17.99 16.20 -7.62
C GLU A 135 16.67 16.95 -7.43
N CYS A 136 15.60 16.24 -7.06
CA CYS A 136 14.30 16.85 -6.77
C CYS A 136 14.35 17.81 -5.57
N GLU A 137 15.07 17.42 -4.50
CA GLU A 137 15.30 18.27 -3.33
C GLU A 137 16.14 19.51 -3.63
N GLU A 138 17.20 19.35 -4.43
CA GLU A 138 18.03 20.46 -4.89
C GLU A 138 17.21 21.43 -5.77
N HIS A 139 16.39 20.89 -6.68
CA HIS A 139 15.48 21.67 -7.50
C HIS A 139 14.51 22.49 -6.65
N PHE A 140 13.81 21.88 -5.68
CA PHE A 140 12.91 22.60 -4.79
C PHE A 140 13.65 23.71 -4.04
N SER A 141 14.80 23.39 -3.44
CA SER A 141 15.59 24.34 -2.63
C SER A 141 16.03 25.56 -3.44
N LYS A 142 16.34 25.40 -4.73
CA LYS A 142 16.77 26.50 -5.61
C LYS A 142 15.62 27.34 -6.17
N THR A 143 14.44 26.76 -6.34
CA THR A 143 13.38 27.35 -7.18
C THR A 143 12.16 27.83 -6.41
N HIS A 144 11.92 27.35 -5.18
CA HIS A 144 10.77 27.81 -4.40
C HIS A 144 10.90 29.28 -3.98
N SER A 145 9.76 29.94 -3.80
CA SER A 145 9.68 31.30 -3.28
C SER A 145 8.37 31.51 -2.51
N ARG A 146 8.16 32.70 -1.93
CA ARG A 146 6.91 33.10 -1.27
C ARG A 146 6.38 34.39 -1.90
N ASP A 147 5.06 34.51 -1.98
CA ASP A 147 4.41 35.76 -2.37
C ASP A 147 4.25 36.72 -1.16
N GLU A 148 3.72 37.92 -1.42
CA GLU A 148 3.50 38.95 -0.39
C GLU A 148 2.51 38.53 0.70
N THR A 149 1.64 37.54 0.41
CA THR A 149 0.68 36.98 1.38
C THR A 149 1.29 35.87 2.23
N GLY A 150 2.52 35.45 1.92
CA GLY A 150 3.23 34.36 2.58
C GLY A 150 3.01 32.98 1.96
N ARG A 151 2.21 32.86 0.89
CA ARG A 151 1.96 31.58 0.20
C ARG A 151 3.18 31.18 -0.61
N TYR A 152 3.48 29.88 -0.59
CA TYR A 152 4.61 29.34 -1.37
C TYR A 152 4.27 29.22 -2.85
N ILE A 153 5.27 29.49 -3.67
CA ILE A 153 5.30 29.28 -5.11
C ILE A 153 6.35 28.23 -5.42
N VAL A 154 5.96 27.16 -6.13
CA VAL A 154 6.86 26.06 -6.51
C VAL A 154 6.92 25.88 -8.01
N HIS A 155 7.99 25.24 -8.48
CA HIS A 155 8.22 24.87 -9.87
C HIS A 155 8.07 23.36 -10.08
N LEU A 156 7.65 22.94 -11.28
CA LEU A 156 7.56 21.53 -11.66
C LEU A 156 8.97 20.91 -11.79
N PRO A 157 9.29 19.83 -11.05
CA PRO A 157 10.60 19.20 -11.09
C PRO A 157 10.72 18.27 -12.30
N PHE A 158 11.12 18.81 -13.45
CA PHE A 158 11.34 17.99 -14.65
C PHE A 158 12.63 17.16 -14.55
N LYS A 159 12.62 15.93 -15.06
CA LYS A 159 13.79 15.02 -15.11
C LYS A 159 14.89 15.49 -16.05
N THR A 160 14.56 16.37 -16.99
CA THR A 160 15.51 16.94 -17.96
C THR A 160 15.94 18.33 -17.51
N ASN A 161 17.13 18.76 -17.97
CA ASN A 161 17.62 20.13 -17.82
C ASN A 161 16.82 21.09 -18.71
N GLY A 162 15.55 21.33 -18.36
CA GLY A 162 14.62 22.22 -19.05
C GLY A 162 13.22 21.62 -19.23
N PRO A 163 12.26 22.46 -19.67
CA PRO A 163 10.88 22.04 -19.87
C PRO A 163 10.76 20.94 -20.93
N PRO A 164 9.94 19.88 -20.71
CA PRO A 164 9.82 18.78 -21.64
C PRO A 164 9.01 19.20 -22.87
N ASN A 165 9.35 18.60 -24.02
CA ASN A 165 8.53 18.68 -25.23
C ASN A 165 7.61 17.45 -25.31
N LEU A 166 6.40 17.60 -24.77
CA LEU A 166 5.40 16.52 -24.74
C LEU A 166 4.71 16.29 -26.10
N GLY A 167 4.85 17.22 -27.04
CA GLY A 167 4.05 17.24 -28.26
C GLY A 167 2.59 17.60 -27.99
N SER A 168 1.77 17.61 -29.05
CA SER A 168 0.36 18.02 -28.92
C SER A 168 -0.53 16.87 -28.45
N ASN A 169 -1.53 17.16 -27.63
CA ASN A 169 -2.62 16.22 -27.34
C ASN A 169 -4.03 16.87 -27.47
N GLN A 170 -4.13 18.02 -28.13
CA GLN A 170 -5.34 18.83 -28.17
C GLN A 170 -6.56 18.09 -28.74
N GLU A 171 -6.38 17.37 -29.84
CA GLU A 171 -7.47 16.61 -30.47
C GLU A 171 -8.01 15.53 -29.52
N LEU A 172 -7.10 14.81 -28.84
CA LEU A 172 -7.45 13.81 -27.86
C LEU A 172 -8.19 14.43 -26.66
N ALA A 173 -7.68 15.55 -26.13
CA ALA A 173 -8.32 16.27 -25.03
C ALA A 173 -9.72 16.75 -25.39
N PHE A 174 -9.91 17.27 -26.61
CA PHE A 174 -11.21 17.68 -27.12
C PHE A 174 -12.19 16.50 -27.26
N GLN A 175 -11.73 15.36 -27.81
CA GLN A 175 -12.54 14.14 -27.91
C GLN A 175 -12.95 13.61 -26.53
N ARG A 176 -12.03 13.68 -25.55
CA ARG A 176 -12.29 13.31 -24.14
C ARG A 176 -13.31 14.24 -23.50
N LEU A 177 -13.19 15.55 -23.69
CA LEU A 177 -14.17 16.52 -23.21
C LEU A 177 -15.55 16.25 -23.80
N LYS A 178 -15.65 16.06 -25.13
CA LYS A 178 -16.92 15.74 -25.80
C LYS A 178 -17.58 14.47 -25.24
N SER A 179 -16.78 13.46 -24.95
CA SER A 179 -17.25 12.21 -24.35
C SER A 179 -17.70 12.40 -22.91
N LEU A 180 -16.96 13.21 -22.14
CA LEU A 180 -17.34 13.62 -20.78
C LEU A 180 -18.67 14.38 -20.79
N THR A 181 -18.84 15.38 -21.65
CA THR A 181 -20.09 16.16 -21.76
C THR A 181 -21.28 15.26 -22.04
N LYS A 182 -21.17 14.37 -23.04
CA LYS A 182 -22.24 13.39 -23.35
C LYS A 182 -22.60 12.51 -22.16
N ARG A 183 -21.63 12.16 -21.31
CA ARG A 183 -21.85 11.36 -20.10
C ARG A 183 -22.52 12.19 -19.00
N LEU A 184 -22.10 13.44 -18.82
CA LEU A 184 -22.68 14.37 -17.86
C LEU A 184 -24.12 14.75 -18.25
N ASP A 185 -24.41 14.94 -19.53
CA ASP A 185 -25.76 15.25 -20.02
C ASP A 185 -26.76 14.12 -19.74
N LYS A 186 -26.29 12.87 -19.65
CA LYS A 186 -27.11 11.71 -19.24
C LYS A 186 -27.41 11.68 -17.74
N ASN A 187 -26.65 12.41 -16.91
CA ASN A 187 -26.85 12.47 -15.47
C ASN A 187 -26.75 13.93 -14.97
N PRO A 188 -27.88 14.67 -14.98
CA PRO A 188 -27.91 16.08 -14.60
C PRO A 188 -27.36 16.36 -13.20
N SER A 189 -27.60 15.46 -12.23
CA SER A 189 -27.11 15.63 -10.86
C SER A 189 -25.58 15.63 -10.78
N VAL A 190 -24.93 14.69 -11.49
CA VAL A 190 -23.48 14.59 -11.56
C VAL A 190 -22.90 15.76 -12.36
N LYS A 191 -23.61 16.22 -13.41
CA LYS A 191 -23.22 17.42 -14.17
C LYS A 191 -23.15 18.67 -13.30
N THR A 192 -24.18 18.93 -12.49
CA THR A 192 -24.20 20.07 -11.56
C THR A 192 -23.04 20.00 -10.58
N LEU A 193 -22.82 18.84 -9.94
CA LEU A 193 -21.70 18.67 -9.01
C LEU A 193 -20.32 18.87 -9.68
N TYR A 194 -20.19 18.49 -10.95
CA TYR A 194 -18.98 18.71 -11.73
C TYR A 194 -18.73 20.20 -12.00
N GLN A 195 -19.79 20.92 -12.42
CA GLN A 195 -19.74 22.35 -12.69
C GLN A 195 -19.44 23.13 -11.41
N GLU A 196 -20.13 22.84 -10.32
CA GLU A 196 -19.86 23.43 -9.00
C GLU A 196 -18.41 23.19 -8.58
N ASN A 197 -17.88 21.96 -8.75
CA ASN A 197 -16.48 21.67 -8.40
C ASN A 197 -15.52 22.61 -9.13
N LEU A 198 -15.60 22.72 -10.46
CA LEU A 198 -14.73 23.60 -11.24
C LEU A 198 -15.01 25.10 -10.99
N GLN A 199 -16.25 25.47 -10.69
CA GLN A 199 -16.59 26.84 -10.30
C GLN A 199 -15.85 27.24 -9.01
N THR A 200 -15.70 26.33 -8.03
CA THR A 200 -14.88 26.63 -6.84
C THR A 200 -13.40 26.88 -7.14
N TYR A 201 -12.88 26.36 -8.27
CA TYR A 201 -11.53 26.71 -8.70
C TYR A 201 -11.48 28.11 -9.31
N LEU A 202 -12.48 28.49 -10.12
CA LEU A 202 -12.59 29.83 -10.70
C LEU A 202 -12.74 30.90 -9.62
N ASP A 203 -13.68 30.71 -8.69
CA ASP A 203 -14.00 31.68 -7.64
C ASP A 203 -12.80 31.94 -6.71
N ALA A 204 -11.97 30.91 -6.52
CA ALA A 204 -10.75 31.00 -5.71
C ALA A 204 -9.51 31.45 -6.49
N GLY A 205 -9.61 31.70 -7.80
CA GLY A 205 -8.47 32.02 -8.66
C GLY A 205 -7.47 30.86 -8.85
N HIS A 206 -7.87 29.64 -8.51
CA HIS A 206 -7.09 28.41 -8.71
C HIS A 206 -7.17 27.88 -10.15
N MET A 207 -8.11 28.41 -10.92
CA MET A 207 -8.26 28.20 -12.35
C MET A 207 -8.61 29.54 -13.00
N VAL A 208 -7.96 29.89 -14.10
CA VAL A 208 -8.24 31.12 -14.86
C VAL A 208 -8.25 30.80 -16.35
N VAL A 209 -8.89 31.65 -17.16
CA VAL A 209 -8.86 31.49 -18.62
C VAL A 209 -7.42 31.65 -19.09
N ALA A 210 -6.93 30.72 -19.90
CA ALA A 210 -5.55 30.75 -20.37
C ALA A 210 -5.31 31.97 -21.28
N GLU A 211 -4.28 32.76 -20.99
CA GLU A 211 -3.88 33.91 -21.83
C GLU A 211 -3.39 33.46 -23.22
N LYS A 212 -2.77 32.27 -23.28
CA LYS A 212 -2.20 31.68 -24.48
C LYS A 212 -2.52 30.19 -24.54
N PRO A 213 -2.85 29.65 -25.72
CA PRO A 213 -3.01 28.21 -25.90
C PRO A 213 -1.72 27.44 -25.63
N THR A 214 -1.83 26.20 -25.16
CA THR A 214 -0.73 25.24 -25.04
C THR A 214 -0.93 24.05 -25.96
N ASP A 215 0.16 23.39 -26.35
CA ASP A 215 0.09 22.15 -27.13
C ASP A 215 -0.38 20.96 -26.27
N TYR A 216 -0.17 21.01 -24.96
CA TYR A 216 -0.44 19.90 -24.04
C TYR A 216 -1.47 20.25 -22.95
N LEU A 217 -2.59 19.53 -22.95
CA LEU A 217 -3.71 19.68 -22.04
C LEU A 217 -3.83 18.48 -21.09
N LEU A 218 -4.04 18.73 -19.81
CA LEU A 218 -4.46 17.72 -18.85
C LEU A 218 -5.91 17.30 -19.14
N VAL A 219 -6.11 16.01 -19.38
CA VAL A 219 -7.45 15.42 -19.44
C VAL A 219 -7.96 15.26 -18.02
N HIS A 220 -9.27 15.37 -17.81
CA HIS A 220 -9.85 15.26 -16.48
C HIS A 220 -11.14 14.43 -16.48
N HIS A 221 -11.44 13.85 -15.32
CA HIS A 221 -12.64 13.05 -15.08
C HIS A 221 -13.14 13.25 -13.64
N GLY A 222 -14.38 12.83 -13.38
CA GLY A 222 -15.03 13.01 -12.08
C GLY A 222 -15.05 11.69 -11.32
N VAL A 223 -14.57 11.71 -10.08
CA VAL A 223 -14.70 10.59 -9.13
C VAL A 223 -15.83 10.94 -8.17
N TYR A 224 -16.86 10.11 -8.16
CA TYR A 224 -18.06 10.31 -7.35
C TYR A 224 -18.00 9.42 -6.10
N LYS A 225 -18.25 10.02 -4.93
CA LYS A 225 -18.25 9.34 -3.63
C LYS A 225 -19.42 9.85 -2.80
N GLU A 226 -20.52 9.10 -2.82
CA GLU A 226 -21.78 9.45 -2.12
C GLU A 226 -21.60 9.63 -0.63
N THR A 227 -20.68 8.88 -0.01
CA THR A 227 -20.41 8.90 1.43
C THR A 227 -19.51 10.06 1.87
N SER A 228 -19.07 10.91 0.95
CA SER A 228 -18.24 12.09 1.26
C SER A 228 -19.09 13.22 1.85
N SER A 229 -18.78 13.65 3.08
CA SER A 229 -19.50 14.76 3.74
C SER A 229 -19.23 16.12 3.10
N THR A 230 -18.02 16.35 2.56
CA THR A 230 -17.61 17.67 2.05
C THR A 230 -17.78 17.82 0.54
N THR A 231 -17.52 16.76 -0.23
CA THR A 231 -17.49 16.86 -1.69
C THR A 231 -17.88 15.53 -2.31
N LYS A 232 -19.12 15.46 -2.80
CA LYS A 232 -19.67 14.25 -3.44
C LYS A 232 -18.98 13.91 -4.76
N LEU A 233 -18.40 14.90 -5.44
CA LEU A 233 -17.64 14.71 -6.68
C LEU A 233 -16.33 15.48 -6.64
N ARG A 234 -15.22 14.81 -6.98
CA ARG A 234 -13.91 15.44 -7.16
C ARG A 234 -13.47 15.32 -8.60
N VAL A 235 -13.06 16.44 -9.20
CA VAL A 235 -12.41 16.42 -10.52
C VAL A 235 -10.96 16.02 -10.34
N VAL A 236 -10.54 15.00 -11.10
CA VAL A 236 -9.19 14.46 -11.10
C VAL A 236 -8.58 14.71 -12.47
N PHE A 237 -7.35 15.23 -12.46
CA PHE A 237 -6.56 15.54 -13.65
C PHE A 237 -5.59 14.39 -13.93
N ASP A 238 -5.48 13.99 -15.19
CA ASP A 238 -4.70 12.84 -15.63
C ASP A 238 -3.40 13.28 -16.34
N PRO A 239 -2.25 13.20 -15.67
CA PRO A 239 -0.95 13.56 -16.26
C PRO A 239 -0.36 12.46 -17.15
N ASN A 240 -1.01 11.30 -17.29
CA ASN A 240 -0.50 10.16 -18.06
C ASN A 240 -0.91 10.20 -19.53
N THR A 241 -1.74 11.18 -19.91
CA THR A 241 -2.11 11.37 -21.32
C THR A 241 -0.85 11.72 -22.11
N LYS A 242 -0.55 10.94 -23.16
CA LYS A 242 0.61 11.14 -24.02
C LYS A 242 0.31 12.13 -25.13
N GLY A 243 1.27 13.00 -25.45
CA GLY A 243 1.21 13.81 -26.66
C GLY A 243 1.78 13.10 -27.87
N THR A 244 1.88 13.81 -29.01
CA THR A 244 2.42 13.28 -30.28
C THR A 244 3.84 12.72 -30.17
N ASN A 245 4.61 13.14 -29.16
CA ASN A 245 5.96 12.63 -28.92
C ASN A 245 5.99 11.33 -28.08
N ASN A 246 4.82 10.73 -27.80
CA ASN A 246 4.66 9.51 -27.00
C ASN A 246 5.21 9.61 -25.56
N GLN A 247 5.33 10.83 -25.04
CA GLN A 247 5.66 11.14 -23.64
C GLN A 247 4.47 11.76 -22.93
N SER A 248 4.31 11.46 -21.64
CA SER A 248 3.34 12.10 -20.76
C SER A 248 4.01 13.08 -19.81
N LEU A 249 3.22 13.96 -19.18
CA LEU A 249 3.72 14.83 -18.12
C LEU A 249 4.24 13.99 -16.94
N SER A 250 3.54 12.91 -16.61
CA SER A 250 3.93 11.96 -15.56
C SER A 250 5.33 11.37 -15.79
N ASP A 251 5.63 10.95 -17.02
CA ASP A 251 6.95 10.39 -17.38
C ASP A 251 8.08 11.40 -17.17
N SER A 252 7.77 12.69 -17.33
CA SER A 252 8.72 13.80 -17.37
C SER A 252 9.01 14.42 -16.00
N LEU A 253 8.20 14.12 -14.97
CA LEU A 253 8.34 14.69 -13.62
C LEU A 253 9.10 13.74 -12.69
N MET A 254 10.00 14.29 -11.88
CA MET A 254 10.57 13.60 -10.74
C MET A 254 9.51 13.41 -9.65
N VAL A 255 9.51 12.26 -8.99
CA VAL A 255 8.54 11.98 -7.91
C VAL A 255 8.93 12.72 -6.62
N GLY A 256 10.23 12.75 -6.35
CA GLY A 256 10.79 13.25 -5.10
C GLY A 256 10.72 12.24 -3.95
N PRO A 257 11.47 12.49 -2.86
CA PRO A 257 11.55 11.59 -1.73
C PRO A 257 10.22 11.43 -0.99
N LYS A 258 9.99 10.24 -0.42
CA LYS A 258 8.86 9.97 0.46
C LYS A 258 9.05 10.69 1.80
N LEU A 259 8.28 11.76 2.03
CA LEU A 259 8.30 12.54 3.27
C LEU A 259 7.18 12.16 4.26
N GLN A 260 6.22 11.30 3.85
CA GLN A 260 5.08 10.93 4.68
C GLN A 260 5.52 10.08 5.87
N SER A 261 5.04 10.44 7.05
CA SER A 261 5.10 9.59 8.24
C SER A 261 4.29 8.30 8.03
N ASP A 262 4.68 7.22 8.71
CA ASP A 262 3.89 5.99 8.73
C ASP A 262 2.58 6.20 9.50
N ILE A 263 1.46 5.79 8.90
CA ILE A 263 0.13 5.96 9.50
C ILE A 263 0.01 5.16 10.81
N GLY A 264 0.56 3.95 10.85
CA GLY A 264 0.53 3.11 12.04
C GLY A 264 1.27 3.77 13.20
N ASP A 265 2.43 4.38 12.92
CA ASP A 265 3.23 5.12 13.90
C ASP A 265 2.51 6.37 14.39
N LEU A 266 1.89 7.14 13.50
CA LEU A 266 1.06 8.30 13.84
C LEU A 266 -0.10 7.93 14.76
N LEU A 267 -0.82 6.84 14.44
CA LEU A 267 -1.92 6.36 15.27
C LEU A 267 -1.44 5.93 16.66
N ILE A 268 -0.25 5.33 16.79
CA ILE A 268 0.32 5.00 18.10
C ILE A 268 0.75 6.27 18.83
N ALA A 269 1.43 7.21 18.18
CA ALA A 269 1.84 8.48 18.78
C ALA A 269 0.61 9.26 19.30
N PHE A 270 -0.47 9.27 18.54
CA PHE A 270 -1.74 9.85 18.92
C PHE A 270 -2.29 9.23 20.20
N ARG A 271 -2.13 7.92 20.41
CA ARG A 271 -2.55 7.20 21.65
C ARG A 271 -1.74 7.58 22.90
N LEU A 272 -0.58 8.23 22.74
CA LEU A 272 0.27 8.63 23.86
C LEU A 272 -0.12 9.99 24.46
N ASN A 273 -0.95 10.78 23.77
CA ASN A 273 -1.41 12.09 24.27
C ASN A 273 -2.61 11.93 25.21
N ALA A 274 -2.65 12.63 26.34
CA ALA A 274 -3.79 12.54 27.26
C ALA A 274 -5.06 13.15 26.65
N ILE A 275 -4.94 14.32 26.04
CA ILE A 275 -6.00 14.97 25.28
C ILE A 275 -5.63 14.92 23.80
N ALA A 276 -6.53 14.37 22.99
CA ALA A 276 -6.41 14.31 21.53
C ALA A 276 -6.83 15.62 20.88
N LEU A 277 -6.17 15.99 19.77
CA LEU A 277 -6.56 17.10 18.92
C LEU A 277 -6.33 16.70 17.45
N THR A 278 -7.34 16.87 16.61
CA THR A 278 -7.27 16.56 15.18
C THR A 278 -7.78 17.74 14.34
N SER A 279 -7.25 17.89 13.13
CA SER A 279 -7.67 18.92 12.16
C SER A 279 -7.28 18.52 10.74
N ASP A 280 -7.84 19.20 9.74
CA ASP A 280 -7.59 19.03 8.31
C ASP A 280 -7.07 20.34 7.71
N ILE A 281 -6.03 20.26 6.88
CA ILE A 281 -5.55 21.37 6.07
C ILE A 281 -6.46 21.52 4.85
N GLN A 282 -7.27 22.59 4.87
CA GLN A 282 -8.24 22.86 3.82
C GLN A 282 -7.54 22.98 2.46
N CYS A 283 -7.84 22.03 1.56
CA CYS A 283 -7.38 22.07 0.17
C CYS A 283 -5.85 22.27 0.07
N MET A 284 -5.09 21.55 0.90
CA MET A 284 -3.63 21.66 1.06
C MET A 284 -2.87 21.94 -0.25
N TYR A 285 -3.03 21.09 -1.27
CA TYR A 285 -2.36 21.26 -2.57
C TYR A 285 -2.66 22.60 -3.23
N ARG A 286 -3.93 23.02 -3.20
CA ARG A 286 -4.35 24.30 -3.80
C ARG A 286 -3.95 25.52 -2.99
N SER A 287 -3.44 25.35 -1.78
CA SER A 287 -2.88 26.44 -0.99
C SER A 287 -1.47 26.82 -1.48
N ILE A 288 -0.87 26.05 -2.39
CA ILE A 288 0.46 26.26 -2.94
C ILE A 288 0.35 26.69 -4.40
N TRP A 289 0.96 27.83 -4.74
CA TRP A 289 0.99 28.34 -6.09
C TRP A 289 1.95 27.57 -6.97
N LEU A 290 1.58 27.42 -8.24
CA LEU A 290 2.51 27.01 -9.30
C LEU A 290 3.06 28.25 -10.00
N ALA A 291 4.37 28.25 -10.23
CA ALA A 291 5.05 29.31 -10.96
C ALA A 291 4.47 29.49 -12.37
N LYS A 292 4.30 30.76 -12.81
CA LYS A 292 3.66 31.11 -14.09
C LYS A 292 4.25 30.35 -15.32
N PRO A 293 5.58 30.17 -15.45
CA PRO A 293 6.15 29.44 -16.59
C PRO A 293 5.70 27.96 -16.69
N ASP A 294 5.34 27.34 -15.57
CA ASP A 294 5.05 25.91 -15.52
C ASP A 294 3.54 25.62 -15.66
N ARG A 295 2.69 26.65 -15.58
CA ARG A 295 1.23 26.52 -15.68
C ARG A 295 0.76 25.99 -17.02
N SER A 296 1.54 26.20 -18.10
CA SER A 296 1.28 25.66 -19.44
C SER A 296 1.19 24.14 -19.49
N TYR A 297 1.73 23.43 -18.49
CA TYR A 297 1.64 21.99 -18.34
C TYR A 297 0.41 21.53 -17.55
N GLN A 298 -0.37 22.47 -17.01
CA GLN A 298 -1.60 22.22 -16.26
C GLN A 298 -2.83 22.90 -16.90
N HIS A 299 -2.80 23.15 -18.21
CA HIS A 299 -3.99 23.63 -18.89
C HIS A 299 -5.02 22.51 -19.05
N ILE A 300 -6.31 22.88 -19.06
CA ILE A 300 -7.43 21.97 -19.29
C ILE A 300 -8.41 22.59 -20.29
N LEU A 301 -9.24 21.75 -20.92
CA LEU A 301 -10.38 22.21 -21.70
C LEU A 301 -11.66 22.06 -20.90
N TRP A 302 -12.40 23.15 -20.72
CA TRP A 302 -13.72 23.12 -20.08
C TRP A 302 -14.70 24.07 -20.77
N HIS A 303 -15.99 23.88 -20.51
CA HIS A 303 -17.03 24.71 -21.12
C HIS A 303 -17.14 26.05 -20.38
N ASP A 304 -17.29 27.13 -21.13
CA ASP A 304 -17.67 28.44 -20.61
C ASP A 304 -19.19 28.53 -20.32
N VAL A 305 -19.65 29.71 -19.92
CA VAL A 305 -21.08 29.99 -19.67
C VAL A 305 -21.94 29.81 -20.92
N SER A 306 -21.34 29.97 -22.11
CA SER A 306 -21.99 29.75 -23.42
C SER A 306 -21.92 28.28 -23.88
N ASN A 307 -21.41 27.39 -23.03
CA ASN A 307 -21.21 25.97 -23.31
C ASN A 307 -20.23 25.70 -24.47
N LEU A 308 -19.29 26.60 -24.70
CA LEU A 308 -18.20 26.46 -25.67
C LEU A 308 -16.92 25.97 -24.95
N PRO A 309 -16.19 25.00 -25.52
CA PRO A 309 -14.90 24.58 -24.98
C PRO A 309 -13.89 25.73 -25.06
N ILE A 310 -13.40 26.16 -23.91
CA ILE A 310 -12.30 27.11 -23.78
C ILE A 310 -11.20 26.52 -22.91
N GLU A 311 -10.00 27.09 -23.06
CA GLU A 311 -8.81 26.65 -22.37
C GLU A 311 -8.63 27.42 -21.05
N TYR A 312 -8.41 26.68 -19.98
CA TYR A 312 -8.13 27.22 -18.66
C TYR A 312 -6.77 26.75 -18.18
N GLU A 313 -6.06 27.58 -17.42
CA GLU A 313 -4.84 27.20 -16.72
C GLU A 313 -5.10 27.00 -15.22
N LEU A 314 -4.59 25.91 -14.65
CA LEU A 314 -4.59 25.69 -13.21
C LEU A 314 -3.37 26.38 -12.59
N THR A 315 -3.61 27.22 -11.59
CA THR A 315 -2.60 28.14 -11.05
C THR A 315 -1.88 27.62 -9.81
N THR A 316 -2.34 26.49 -9.25
CA THR A 316 -1.83 25.87 -8.01
C THR A 316 -1.24 24.49 -8.26
N VAL A 317 -0.54 23.92 -7.27
CA VAL A 317 -0.13 22.51 -7.32
C VAL A 317 -1.36 21.61 -7.49
N THR A 318 -1.33 20.78 -8.53
CA THR A 318 -2.48 19.94 -8.91
C THR A 318 -2.35 18.54 -8.33
N PHE A 319 -3.40 18.08 -7.65
CA PHE A 319 -3.47 16.69 -7.19
C PHE A 319 -3.49 15.71 -8.37
N GLY A 320 -2.73 14.63 -8.28
CA GLY A 320 -2.63 13.58 -9.31
C GLY A 320 -1.31 13.58 -10.09
N LEU A 321 -0.53 14.66 -10.03
CA LEU A 321 0.83 14.68 -10.59
C LEU A 321 1.81 13.92 -9.68
N PRO A 322 2.83 13.25 -10.24
CA PRO A 322 3.80 12.47 -9.46
C PRO A 322 4.55 13.27 -8.39
N SER A 323 4.91 14.52 -8.68
CA SER A 323 5.69 15.39 -7.80
C SER A 323 4.86 16.10 -6.72
N SER A 324 3.54 16.22 -6.92
CA SER A 324 2.68 17.01 -6.05
C SER A 324 2.70 16.57 -4.57
N PRO A 325 2.67 15.27 -4.23
CA PRO A 325 2.74 14.84 -2.82
C PRO A 325 4.02 15.29 -2.13
N TYR A 326 5.16 15.18 -2.80
CA TYR A 326 6.45 15.63 -2.29
C TYR A 326 6.44 17.16 -2.12
N GLN A 327 6.08 17.92 -3.16
CA GLN A 327 6.05 19.38 -3.10
C GLN A 327 5.17 19.89 -1.95
N ALA A 328 3.96 19.34 -1.79
CA ALA A 328 3.04 19.78 -0.76
C ALA A 328 3.59 19.56 0.65
N GLN A 329 4.20 18.40 0.90
CA GLN A 329 4.81 18.10 2.20
C GLN A 329 6.09 18.90 2.42
N ARG A 330 6.92 19.05 1.38
CA ARG A 330 8.18 19.79 1.46
C ARG A 330 7.95 21.26 1.75
N VAL A 331 6.85 21.85 1.26
CA VAL A 331 6.40 23.20 1.62
C VAL A 331 6.07 23.29 3.11
N LEU A 332 5.36 22.32 3.69
CA LEU A 332 5.11 22.32 5.14
C LEU A 332 6.42 22.24 5.94
N LYS A 333 7.38 21.43 5.49
CA LYS A 333 8.73 21.39 6.10
C LYS A 333 9.47 22.72 5.95
N GLN A 334 9.36 23.37 4.79
CA GLN A 334 9.96 24.69 4.56
C GLN A 334 9.35 25.75 5.48
N LEU A 335 8.03 25.71 5.67
CA LEU A 335 7.32 26.61 6.58
C LEU A 335 7.79 26.45 8.03
N VAL A 336 8.09 25.23 8.47
CA VAL A 336 8.73 24.99 9.78
C VAL A 336 10.12 25.61 9.85
N THR A 337 10.92 25.50 8.78
CA THR A 337 12.25 26.15 8.73
C THR A 337 12.13 27.68 8.79
N ASP A 338 11.18 28.27 8.06
CA ASP A 338 11.07 29.72 7.90
C ASP A 338 10.41 30.41 9.11
N GLU A 339 9.42 29.76 9.73
CA GLU A 339 8.55 30.38 10.75
C GLU A 339 8.50 29.59 12.07
N GLY A 340 9.03 28.36 12.10
CA GLY A 340 8.83 27.42 13.21
C GLY A 340 9.44 27.86 14.54
N GLU A 341 10.51 28.68 14.53
CA GLU A 341 11.08 29.24 15.76
C GLU A 341 10.08 30.09 16.56
N LYS A 342 9.12 30.74 15.87
CA LYS A 342 8.06 31.53 16.50
C LYS A 342 6.97 30.67 17.13
N TYR A 343 6.83 29.42 16.66
CA TYR A 343 5.72 28.52 16.99
C TYR A 343 6.23 27.10 17.30
N PRO A 344 7.05 26.91 18.35
CA PRO A 344 7.80 25.68 18.57
C PRO A 344 6.92 24.44 18.81
N LEU A 345 5.73 24.59 19.40
CA LEU A 345 4.79 23.46 19.60
C LEU A 345 4.24 22.99 18.26
N ALA A 346 3.78 23.94 17.43
CA ALA A 346 3.26 23.66 16.11
C ALA A 346 4.34 23.13 15.16
N ALA A 347 5.56 23.67 15.22
CA ALA A 347 6.70 23.22 14.43
C ALA A 347 6.98 21.72 14.64
N SER A 348 6.98 21.26 15.90
CA SER A 348 7.17 19.83 16.20
C SER A 348 6.03 18.96 15.66
N VAL A 349 4.79 19.46 15.66
CA VAL A 349 3.62 18.73 15.14
C VAL A 349 3.66 18.68 13.62
N VAL A 350 3.91 19.79 12.93
CA VAL A 350 4.02 19.82 11.46
C VAL A 350 5.13 18.91 10.97
N ASP A 351 6.21 18.77 11.76
CA ASP A 351 7.29 17.86 11.42
C ASP A 351 6.93 16.38 11.61
N LYS A 352 6.13 16.01 12.62
CA LYS A 352 6.02 14.61 13.06
C LYS A 352 4.61 14.01 13.06
N ASP A 353 3.58 14.84 13.13
CA ASP A 353 2.19 14.48 13.47
C ASP A 353 1.20 14.81 12.34
N ILE A 354 1.70 14.94 11.11
CA ILE A 354 0.91 15.19 9.90
C ILE A 354 1.00 14.00 8.94
N TYR A 355 -0.15 13.62 8.38
CA TYR A 355 -0.23 12.74 7.23
C TYR A 355 -0.99 13.44 6.10
N VAL A 356 -0.23 13.91 5.10
CA VAL A 356 -0.80 14.72 4.01
C VAL A 356 -1.52 15.95 4.58
N ASP A 357 -2.85 16.00 4.53
CA ASP A 357 -3.72 17.07 5.01
C ASP A 357 -4.24 16.84 6.45
N ASP A 358 -4.16 15.61 6.97
CA ASP A 358 -4.63 15.27 8.31
C ASP A 358 -3.57 15.58 9.38
N ILE A 359 -3.95 16.35 10.40
CA ILE A 359 -3.16 16.63 11.61
C ILE A 359 -3.72 15.83 12.78
N ILE A 360 -2.87 15.05 13.45
CA ILE A 360 -3.28 14.14 14.52
C ILE A 360 -2.31 14.22 15.68
N THR A 361 -2.69 14.97 16.69
CA THR A 361 -1.78 15.35 17.78
C THR A 361 -2.53 15.43 19.11
N GLY A 362 -1.93 16.09 20.11
CA GLY A 362 -2.50 16.24 21.42
C GLY A 362 -1.49 16.73 22.44
N GLY A 363 -1.87 16.67 23.72
CA GLY A 363 -1.04 17.12 24.84
C GLY A 363 -1.51 16.54 26.17
N LYS A 364 -0.91 17.00 27.27
CA LYS A 364 -1.18 16.46 28.61
C LYS A 364 -2.38 17.11 29.28
N ASN A 365 -2.65 18.38 28.97
CA ASN A 365 -3.70 19.16 29.61
C ASN A 365 -4.30 20.20 28.65
N VAL A 366 -5.46 20.74 29.01
CA VAL A 366 -6.24 21.67 28.18
C VAL A 366 -5.42 22.90 27.79
N SER A 367 -4.66 23.49 28.72
CA SER A 367 -3.87 24.70 28.47
C SER A 367 -2.76 24.46 27.43
N GLU A 368 -2.06 23.33 27.52
CA GLU A 368 -1.01 22.94 26.57
C GLU A 368 -1.61 22.73 25.16
N VAL A 369 -2.74 22.04 25.08
CA VAL A 369 -3.41 21.75 23.81
C VAL A 369 -3.99 23.00 23.16
N LEU A 370 -4.57 23.92 23.94
CA LEU A 370 -5.01 25.22 23.44
C LEU A 370 -3.84 26.05 22.89
N ALA A 371 -2.71 26.09 23.60
CA ALA A 371 -1.51 26.76 23.12
C ALA A 371 -1.00 26.14 21.81
N LEU A 372 -0.94 24.81 21.74
CA LEU A 372 -0.56 24.07 20.53
C LEU A 372 -1.51 24.39 19.35
N ARG A 373 -2.82 24.31 19.57
CA ARG A 373 -3.85 24.60 18.57
C ARG A 373 -3.70 26.01 18.00
N ASN A 374 -3.53 27.01 18.86
CA ASN A 374 -3.38 28.39 18.44
C ASN A 374 -2.07 28.60 17.66
N GLN A 375 -0.97 27.97 18.11
CA GLN A 375 0.29 27.99 17.35
C GLN A 375 0.15 27.31 15.99
N LEU A 376 -0.62 26.23 15.87
CA LEU A 376 -0.88 25.55 14.59
C LEU A 376 -1.61 26.48 13.62
N ILE A 377 -2.66 27.15 14.10
CA ILE A 377 -3.41 28.14 13.31
C ILE A 377 -2.47 29.25 12.84
N SER A 378 -1.62 29.78 13.72
CA SER A 378 -0.69 30.86 13.37
C SER A 378 0.43 30.43 12.42
N LEU A 379 1.07 29.28 12.66
CA LEU A 379 2.16 28.77 11.83
C LEU A 379 1.65 28.44 10.43
N LEU A 380 0.59 27.64 10.31
CA LEU A 380 0.02 27.27 9.02
C LEU A 380 -0.62 28.47 8.31
N GLY A 381 -1.24 29.38 9.06
CA GLY A 381 -1.73 30.66 8.54
C GLY A 381 -0.64 31.53 7.92
N ALA A 382 0.58 31.52 8.47
CA ALA A 382 1.71 32.25 7.90
C ALA A 382 2.11 31.71 6.50
N GLY A 383 1.91 30.42 6.24
CA GLY A 383 2.08 29.81 4.91
C GLY A 383 0.85 29.90 4.00
N GLY A 384 -0.23 30.55 4.45
CA GLY A 384 -1.52 30.64 3.74
C GLY A 384 -2.35 29.36 3.79
N PHE A 385 -2.09 28.45 4.73
CA PHE A 385 -2.86 27.24 4.95
C PHE A 385 -3.95 27.48 5.99
N LYS A 386 -5.21 27.20 5.64
CA LYS A 386 -6.35 27.25 6.56
C LYS A 386 -6.64 25.87 7.16
N LEU A 387 -6.84 25.82 8.47
CA LEU A 387 -7.26 24.64 9.21
C LEU A 387 -8.78 24.59 9.36
N ARG A 388 -9.32 23.37 9.41
CA ARG A 388 -10.75 23.10 9.64
C ARG A 388 -10.93 21.70 10.22
N LYS A 389 -12.18 21.24 10.35
CA LYS A 389 -12.54 19.89 10.82
C LYS A 389 -11.92 19.56 12.18
N TRP A 390 -11.93 20.54 13.08
CA TRP A 390 -11.40 20.38 14.43
C TRP A 390 -12.19 19.37 15.23
N ALA A 391 -11.51 18.46 15.90
CA ALA A 391 -12.10 17.56 16.88
C ALA A 391 -11.12 17.26 18.02
N SER A 392 -11.66 16.92 19.18
CA SER A 392 -10.87 16.62 20.37
C SER A 392 -11.58 15.66 21.31
N SER A 393 -10.81 14.89 22.08
CA SER A 393 -11.34 14.13 23.22
C SER A 393 -11.77 15.00 24.39
N ASN A 394 -11.48 16.30 24.38
CA ASN A 394 -11.92 17.27 25.37
C ASN A 394 -12.55 18.48 24.67
N HIS A 395 -13.83 18.75 24.93
CA HIS A 395 -14.55 19.82 24.27
C HIS A 395 -13.97 21.22 24.57
N ASP A 396 -13.36 21.42 25.74
CA ASP A 396 -12.83 22.73 26.16
C ASP A 396 -11.73 23.25 25.22
N VAL A 397 -11.02 22.36 24.52
CA VAL A 397 -9.95 22.77 23.58
C VAL A 397 -10.47 23.14 22.19
N ILE A 398 -11.78 23.06 21.93
CA ILE A 398 -12.40 23.48 20.67
C ILE A 398 -13.62 24.39 20.87
N ALA A 399 -13.99 24.67 22.12
CA ALA A 399 -15.23 25.38 22.46
C ALA A 399 -15.32 26.83 21.93
N ASP A 400 -14.18 27.49 21.71
CA ASP A 400 -14.09 28.86 21.18
C ASP A 400 -13.95 28.92 19.65
N LEU A 401 -13.91 27.77 18.97
CA LEU A 401 -13.88 27.71 17.50
C LEU A 401 -15.29 27.81 16.90
N PRO A 402 -15.45 28.41 15.71
CA PRO A 402 -16.72 28.39 15.00
C PRO A 402 -17.17 26.95 14.69
N SER A 403 -18.46 26.66 14.85
CA SER A 403 -19.00 25.30 14.63
C SER A 403 -18.76 24.77 13.21
N GLU A 404 -18.66 25.66 12.22
CA GLU A 404 -18.35 25.33 10.82
C GLU A 404 -16.91 24.83 10.62
N GLU A 405 -16.00 25.17 11.53
CA GLU A 405 -14.61 24.73 11.52
C GLU A 405 -14.41 23.45 12.34
N CYS A 406 -15.42 22.99 13.08
CA CYS A 406 -15.40 21.74 13.83
C CYS A 406 -15.91 20.57 12.95
N GLU A 407 -15.37 19.37 13.16
CA GLU A 407 -15.83 18.18 12.43
C GLU A 407 -17.22 17.79 12.95
N MET A 408 -18.19 17.71 12.02
CA MET A 408 -19.50 17.17 12.32
C MET A 408 -19.46 15.64 12.37
N SER A 409 -19.91 15.08 13.47
CA SER A 409 -19.99 13.64 13.69
C SER A 409 -20.83 12.94 12.61
N HIS A 410 -20.34 11.81 12.08
CA HIS A 410 -21.09 10.99 11.12
C HIS A 410 -22.13 10.13 11.87
N SER A 411 -23.35 10.64 12.04
CA SER A 411 -24.42 9.90 12.69
C SER A 411 -25.12 8.92 11.72
N PHE A 412 -24.81 7.63 11.85
CA PHE A 412 -25.72 6.52 11.44
C PHE A 412 -25.96 5.51 12.57
N ASP A 413 -25.16 5.53 13.64
CA ASP A 413 -25.39 4.81 14.90
C ASP A 413 -25.38 5.81 16.07
N SER A 414 -25.88 5.43 17.24
CA SER A 414 -26.09 6.26 18.45
C SER A 414 -24.85 6.96 19.03
N SER A 415 -23.68 6.89 18.40
CA SER A 415 -22.44 7.52 18.83
C SER A 415 -21.87 8.44 17.75
N GLU A 416 -21.47 9.63 18.18
CA GLU A 416 -20.78 10.63 17.37
C GLU A 416 -19.35 10.18 17.02
N THR A 417 -19.08 9.89 15.74
CA THR A 417 -17.82 9.26 15.32
C THR A 417 -17.17 9.93 14.11
N ILE A 418 -15.84 9.90 14.09
CA ILE A 418 -14.98 10.53 13.08
C ILE A 418 -14.10 9.47 12.45
N LYS A 419 -13.91 9.55 11.13
CA LYS A 419 -12.96 8.70 10.41
C LYS A 419 -11.59 9.36 10.40
N LEU A 420 -10.59 8.71 10.97
CA LEU A 420 -9.24 9.20 11.16
C LEU A 420 -8.24 8.20 10.56
N LEU A 421 -7.55 8.58 9.48
CA LEU A 421 -6.58 7.73 8.75
C LEU A 421 -7.05 6.28 8.54
N GLY A 422 -8.32 6.10 8.17
CA GLY A 422 -8.90 4.78 7.91
C GLY A 422 -9.49 4.05 9.12
N VAL A 423 -9.22 4.49 10.35
CA VAL A 423 -9.84 3.98 11.60
C VAL A 423 -11.00 4.88 12.01
N LYS A 424 -11.96 4.37 12.79
CA LYS A 424 -13.01 5.21 13.39
C LYS A 424 -12.69 5.51 14.86
N TRP A 425 -12.84 6.77 15.24
CA TRP A 425 -12.61 7.27 16.59
C TRP A 425 -13.86 7.98 17.11
N CYS A 426 -14.21 7.71 18.37
CA CYS A 426 -15.25 8.42 19.12
C CYS A 426 -14.55 9.39 20.07
N PRO A 427 -14.61 10.71 19.83
CA PRO A 427 -13.94 11.68 20.70
C PRO A 427 -14.53 11.71 22.12
N ALA A 428 -15.85 11.58 22.25
CA ALA A 428 -16.54 11.65 23.55
C ALA A 428 -16.18 10.49 24.50
N ASP A 429 -16.13 9.26 23.98
CA ASP A 429 -15.72 8.07 24.74
C ASP A 429 -14.19 7.88 24.75
N ASP A 430 -13.48 8.61 23.89
CA ASP A 430 -12.05 8.47 23.58
C ASP A 430 -11.58 7.05 23.22
N VAL A 431 -12.31 6.40 22.31
CA VAL A 431 -12.04 5.03 21.87
C VAL A 431 -12.01 4.88 20.35
N PHE A 432 -11.18 3.96 19.86
CA PHE A 432 -11.27 3.42 18.51
C PHE A 432 -12.23 2.24 18.45
N PHE A 433 -12.87 2.07 17.29
CA PHE A 433 -13.73 0.94 17.00
C PHE A 433 -13.65 0.55 15.52
N PHE A 434 -14.09 -0.67 15.21
CA PHE A 434 -13.98 -1.25 13.87
C PHE A 434 -15.37 -1.54 13.32
N THR A 435 -15.61 -1.31 12.03
CA THR A 435 -16.87 -1.71 11.40
C THR A 435 -16.54 -2.58 10.21
N VAL A 436 -17.01 -3.83 10.27
CA VAL A 436 -16.89 -4.79 9.17
C VAL A 436 -18.28 -5.30 8.87
N SER A 437 -18.81 -4.91 7.71
CA SER A 437 -20.11 -5.37 7.24
C SER A 437 -19.89 -6.34 6.08
N PRO A 438 -20.19 -7.64 6.23
CA PRO A 438 -20.13 -8.57 5.12
C PRO A 438 -21.28 -8.30 4.14
N GLU A 439 -21.00 -8.31 2.84
CA GLU A 439 -22.04 -8.34 1.80
C GLU A 439 -22.51 -9.79 1.58
N SER A 440 -23.82 -9.97 1.36
CA SER A 440 -24.46 -11.27 1.12
C SER A 440 -24.56 -11.57 -0.38
N GLU A 441 -23.60 -12.31 -0.94
CA GLU A 441 -23.58 -12.78 -2.33
C GLU A 441 -22.90 -14.16 -2.47
N VAL A 442 -22.89 -14.73 -3.68
CA VAL A 442 -22.17 -15.98 -4.02
C VAL A 442 -20.69 -15.85 -3.67
N LEU A 443 -20.19 -16.78 -2.85
CA LEU A 443 -18.83 -16.72 -2.35
C LEU A 443 -17.83 -17.25 -3.39
N THR A 444 -16.92 -16.38 -3.81
CA THR A 444 -15.79 -16.71 -4.70
C THR A 444 -14.47 -16.37 -4.02
N LYS A 445 -13.37 -16.92 -4.52
CA LYS A 445 -12.02 -16.60 -4.02
C LYS A 445 -11.73 -15.09 -4.06
N ARG A 446 -12.17 -14.40 -5.12
CA ARG A 446 -12.05 -12.94 -5.26
C ARG A 446 -12.81 -12.19 -4.17
N LYS A 447 -14.04 -12.61 -3.85
CA LYS A 447 -14.85 -11.94 -2.83
C LYS A 447 -14.26 -12.12 -1.43
N VAL A 448 -13.76 -13.31 -1.13
CA VAL A 448 -13.05 -13.58 0.14
C VAL A 448 -11.85 -12.65 0.27
N LEU A 449 -11.02 -12.51 -0.77
CA LEU A 449 -9.88 -11.59 -0.78
C LEU A 449 -10.33 -10.13 -0.58
N SER A 450 -11.39 -9.70 -1.26
CA SER A 450 -11.94 -8.35 -1.11
C SER A 450 -12.36 -8.07 0.34
N ILE A 451 -12.99 -9.03 1.01
CA ILE A 451 -13.34 -8.90 2.43
C ILE A 451 -12.08 -8.84 3.31
N VAL A 452 -11.07 -9.68 3.06
CA VAL A 452 -9.77 -9.62 3.77
C VAL A 452 -9.15 -8.23 3.65
N ALA A 453 -9.09 -7.69 2.43
CA ALA A 453 -8.49 -6.39 2.13
C ALA A 453 -9.31 -5.21 2.66
N SER A 454 -10.62 -5.38 2.91
CA SER A 454 -11.49 -4.34 3.46
C SER A 454 -11.22 -4.05 4.94
N ILE A 455 -10.58 -4.97 5.67
CA ILE A 455 -10.26 -4.80 7.09
C ILE A 455 -9.00 -3.95 7.21
N TYR A 456 -9.20 -2.67 7.52
CA TYR A 456 -8.12 -1.72 7.72
C TYR A 456 -7.55 -1.80 9.14
N ASP A 457 -6.51 -2.61 9.34
CA ASP A 457 -5.89 -2.88 10.65
C ASP A 457 -4.35 -2.72 10.62
N LEU A 458 -3.87 -1.48 10.54
CA LEU A 458 -2.45 -1.18 10.36
C LEU A 458 -1.55 -1.68 11.50
N ASN A 459 -2.02 -1.52 12.73
CA ASN A 459 -1.28 -1.91 13.94
C ASN A 459 -1.64 -3.32 14.43
N GLY A 460 -2.48 -4.07 13.70
CA GLY A 460 -2.73 -5.48 13.95
C GLY A 460 -3.62 -5.77 15.16
N TYR A 461 -4.49 -4.85 15.59
CA TYR A 461 -5.38 -5.08 16.73
C TYR A 461 -6.37 -6.23 16.52
N LEU A 462 -6.73 -6.50 15.27
CA LEU A 462 -7.60 -7.58 14.80
C LEU A 462 -6.82 -8.75 14.20
N SER A 463 -5.51 -8.81 14.41
CA SER A 463 -4.62 -9.86 13.87
C SER A 463 -5.12 -11.30 14.03
N PRO A 464 -5.73 -11.72 15.17
CA PRO A 464 -6.24 -13.08 15.32
C PRO A 464 -7.38 -13.40 14.32
N VAL A 465 -8.18 -12.41 13.96
CA VAL A 465 -9.26 -12.57 12.98
C VAL A 465 -8.72 -12.49 11.56
N THR A 466 -7.83 -11.54 11.28
CA THR A 466 -7.25 -11.40 9.94
C THR A 466 -6.35 -12.57 9.58
N VAL A 467 -5.55 -13.11 10.51
CA VAL A 467 -4.73 -14.30 10.25
C VAL A 467 -5.57 -15.53 9.92
N TRP A 468 -6.74 -15.69 10.56
CA TRP A 468 -7.68 -16.75 10.20
C TRP A 468 -8.12 -16.62 8.74
N MET A 469 -8.46 -15.40 8.31
CA MET A 469 -8.86 -15.13 6.93
C MET A 469 -7.71 -15.37 5.94
N LYS A 470 -6.47 -15.02 6.32
CA LYS A 470 -5.27 -15.25 5.51
C LYS A 470 -4.95 -16.74 5.36
N VAL A 471 -5.08 -17.51 6.43
CA VAL A 471 -4.97 -18.98 6.40
C VAL A 471 -6.07 -19.58 5.54
N PHE A 472 -7.31 -19.09 5.66
CA PHE A 472 -8.41 -19.52 4.79
C PHE A 472 -8.11 -19.21 3.31
N MET A 473 -7.57 -18.03 3.00
CA MET A 473 -7.12 -17.72 1.64
C MET A 473 -6.07 -18.75 1.16
N GLN A 474 -5.06 -19.07 1.97
CA GLN A 474 -4.08 -20.10 1.62
C GLN A 474 -4.75 -21.45 1.32
N MET A 475 -5.79 -21.84 2.07
CA MET A 475 -6.57 -23.04 1.77
C MET A 475 -7.24 -22.96 0.38
N LEU A 476 -7.87 -21.83 0.04
CA LEU A 476 -8.47 -21.63 -1.30
C LEU A 476 -7.43 -21.69 -2.43
N TRP A 477 -6.18 -21.33 -2.16
CA TRP A 477 -5.09 -21.46 -3.14
C TRP A 477 -4.65 -22.89 -3.40
N LEU A 478 -4.79 -23.76 -2.39
CA LEU A 478 -4.42 -25.17 -2.49
C LEU A 478 -5.54 -26.03 -3.09
N GLU A 479 -6.76 -25.50 -3.15
CA GLU A 479 -7.90 -26.18 -3.77
C GLU A 479 -7.66 -26.35 -5.28
N LYS A 480 -7.71 -27.60 -5.75
CA LYS A 480 -7.46 -27.91 -7.15
C LYS A 480 -8.61 -27.39 -8.02
N ASN A 481 -8.26 -26.75 -9.14
CA ASN A 481 -9.20 -26.25 -10.16
C ASN A 481 -10.16 -25.14 -9.67
N LEU A 482 -9.85 -24.42 -8.59
CA LEU A 482 -10.63 -23.27 -8.14
C LEU A 482 -10.16 -21.98 -8.83
N SER A 483 -10.95 -21.47 -9.77
CA SER A 483 -10.70 -20.16 -10.39
C SER A 483 -11.16 -19.01 -9.48
N TRP A 484 -10.72 -17.77 -9.77
CA TRP A 484 -11.03 -16.59 -8.97
C TRP A 484 -12.52 -16.33 -8.74
N ASP A 485 -13.33 -16.61 -9.77
CA ASP A 485 -14.75 -16.30 -9.83
C ASP A 485 -15.64 -17.56 -9.80
N SER A 486 -15.02 -18.73 -9.59
CA SER A 486 -15.75 -19.97 -9.34
C SER A 486 -16.37 -19.99 -7.94
N PRO A 487 -17.57 -20.56 -7.77
CA PRO A 487 -18.16 -20.75 -6.45
C PRO A 487 -17.29 -21.72 -5.62
N LEU A 488 -17.15 -21.44 -4.33
CA LEU A 488 -16.42 -22.35 -3.43
C LEU A 488 -17.16 -23.69 -3.25
N SER A 489 -16.45 -24.74 -2.83
CA SER A 489 -17.09 -26.00 -2.41
C SER A 489 -17.98 -25.78 -1.18
N LYS A 490 -18.99 -26.64 -0.99
CA LYS A 490 -19.95 -26.49 0.12
C LYS A 490 -19.26 -26.44 1.49
N ASP A 491 -18.24 -27.28 1.71
CA ASP A 491 -17.45 -27.29 2.95
C ASP A 491 -16.75 -25.94 3.23
N LEU A 492 -16.11 -25.37 2.20
CA LEU A 492 -15.44 -24.07 2.31
C LEU A 492 -16.44 -22.93 2.50
N GLN A 493 -17.60 -22.99 1.84
CA GLN A 493 -18.69 -22.04 2.07
C GLN A 493 -19.21 -22.11 3.51
N ASP A 494 -19.50 -23.29 4.03
CA ASP A 494 -20.01 -23.48 5.38
C ASP A 494 -19.01 -22.96 6.44
N LYS A 495 -17.72 -23.24 6.24
CA LYS A 495 -16.62 -22.72 7.08
C LYS A 495 -16.54 -21.19 7.03
N TRP A 496 -16.61 -20.58 5.85
CA TRP A 496 -16.59 -19.12 5.72
C TRP A 496 -17.83 -18.46 6.28
N ASN A 497 -19.02 -19.01 6.01
CA ASN A 497 -20.30 -18.45 6.47
C ASN A 497 -20.40 -18.47 8.01
N THR A 498 -19.85 -19.51 8.64
CA THR A 498 -19.74 -19.57 10.11
C THR A 498 -18.88 -18.43 10.66
N PHE A 499 -17.80 -18.07 9.96
CA PHE A 499 -16.93 -16.96 10.33
C PHE A 499 -17.53 -15.59 10.00
N SER A 500 -18.03 -15.40 8.77
CA SER A 500 -18.50 -14.12 8.23
C SER A 500 -19.75 -13.62 8.95
N SER A 501 -20.64 -14.54 9.34
CA SER A 501 -21.82 -14.21 10.15
C SER A 501 -21.48 -13.55 11.48
N GLN A 502 -20.24 -13.69 11.98
CA GLN A 502 -19.78 -13.12 13.23
C GLN A 502 -18.98 -11.81 13.06
N LEU A 503 -18.63 -11.40 11.83
CA LEU A 503 -17.78 -10.22 11.59
C LEU A 503 -18.35 -8.93 12.16
N HIS A 504 -19.68 -8.78 12.15
CA HIS A 504 -20.35 -7.63 12.73
C HIS A 504 -20.05 -7.45 14.22
N LEU A 505 -19.68 -8.51 14.95
CA LEU A 505 -19.33 -8.47 16.37
C LEU A 505 -18.04 -7.68 16.64
N LEU A 506 -17.17 -7.50 15.65
CA LEU A 506 -15.94 -6.71 15.79
C LEU A 506 -16.22 -5.24 16.14
N SER A 507 -17.42 -4.75 15.82
CA SER A 507 -17.89 -3.41 16.24
C SER A 507 -18.02 -3.23 17.75
N LYS A 508 -18.07 -4.32 18.51
CA LYS A 508 -18.09 -4.29 19.97
C LYS A 508 -16.72 -4.05 20.58
N ILE A 509 -15.64 -4.25 19.82
CA ILE A 509 -14.27 -4.03 20.29
C ILE A 509 -14.05 -2.52 20.40
N LYS A 510 -13.94 -2.04 21.64
CA LYS A 510 -13.56 -0.66 21.96
C LYS A 510 -12.10 -0.65 22.45
N LEU A 511 -11.23 0.05 21.73
CA LEU A 511 -9.84 0.23 22.11
C LEU A 511 -9.64 1.64 22.68
N PRO A 512 -9.18 1.79 23.94
CA PRO A 512 -8.81 3.09 24.46
C PRO A 512 -7.77 3.76 23.56
N ARG A 513 -8.06 5.01 23.17
CA ARG A 513 -7.07 5.82 22.46
C ARG A 513 -5.94 6.16 23.42
N TYR A 514 -6.22 6.83 24.55
CA TYR A 514 -5.18 7.12 25.53
C TYR A 514 -4.69 5.84 26.23
N ILE A 515 -3.39 5.56 26.12
CA ILE A 515 -2.76 4.34 26.70
C ILE A 515 -1.70 4.61 27.76
N LEU A 516 -1.49 5.88 28.11
CA LEU A 516 -0.74 6.23 29.31
C LEU A 516 -1.72 6.48 30.47
N THR A 517 -1.20 7.00 31.57
CA THR A 517 -1.96 7.37 32.76
C THR A 517 -1.41 8.67 33.30
N GLU A 518 -2.16 9.32 34.18
CA GLU A 518 -1.64 10.46 34.94
C GLU A 518 -0.51 9.99 35.87
N ASN A 519 0.52 10.83 36.05
CA ASN A 519 1.64 10.54 36.96
C ASN A 519 2.35 9.21 36.67
N VAL A 520 2.72 9.00 35.40
CA VAL A 520 3.52 7.85 34.96
C VAL A 520 4.82 7.73 35.76
N LYS A 521 5.04 6.56 36.37
CA LYS A 521 6.26 6.19 37.09
C LYS A 521 7.21 5.40 36.20
N THR A 522 6.73 4.34 35.56
CA THR A 522 7.52 3.53 34.62
C THR A 522 6.71 3.10 33.41
N VAL A 523 7.38 2.95 32.28
CA VAL A 523 6.82 2.43 31.03
C VAL A 523 7.73 1.37 30.46
N ASP A 524 7.22 0.17 30.24
CA ASP A 524 7.97 -0.95 29.66
C ASP A 524 7.34 -1.41 28.34
N LEU A 525 8.16 -1.88 27.40
CA LEU A 525 7.69 -2.57 26.20
C LEU A 525 7.77 -4.08 26.40
N LEU A 526 6.67 -4.78 26.11
CA LEU A 526 6.54 -6.21 26.32
C LEU A 526 6.18 -6.91 25.02
N GLY A 527 7.06 -7.78 24.54
CA GLY A 527 6.89 -8.51 23.29
C GLY A 527 6.62 -9.99 23.51
N PHE A 528 5.67 -10.57 22.79
CA PHE A 528 5.41 -12.01 22.77
C PHE A 528 5.50 -12.53 21.34
N ALA A 529 6.13 -13.70 21.17
CA ALA A 529 6.24 -14.41 19.91
C ALA A 529 5.65 -15.81 20.03
N ASP A 530 4.93 -16.24 19.00
CA ASP A 530 4.34 -17.59 18.93
C ASP A 530 4.26 -18.09 17.50
N ALA A 531 4.28 -19.42 17.32
CA ALA A 531 4.11 -20.04 16.03
C ALA A 531 3.28 -21.33 16.11
N SER A 532 2.44 -21.52 15.10
CA SER A 532 1.72 -22.77 14.84
C SER A 532 2.10 -23.31 13.46
N GLY A 533 1.58 -24.49 13.12
CA GLY A 533 1.72 -25.02 11.75
C GLY A 533 1.01 -24.20 10.68
N ALA A 534 0.08 -23.32 11.06
CA ALA A 534 -0.71 -22.50 10.12
C ALA A 534 -0.15 -21.09 9.93
N ALA A 535 0.34 -20.46 10.99
CA ALA A 535 0.88 -19.10 10.98
C ALA A 535 1.80 -18.87 12.17
N TYR A 536 2.54 -17.76 12.13
CA TYR A 536 3.30 -17.27 13.26
C TYR A 536 3.05 -15.78 13.46
N GLY A 537 3.16 -15.31 14.70
CA GLY A 537 2.78 -13.98 15.09
C GLY A 537 3.67 -13.38 16.16
N ALA A 538 3.67 -12.06 16.20
CA ALA A 538 4.29 -11.27 17.23
C ALA A 538 3.33 -10.18 17.71
N VAL A 539 3.33 -9.93 19.02
CA VAL A 539 2.48 -8.91 19.65
C VAL A 539 3.28 -8.12 20.68
N VAL A 540 3.09 -6.80 20.69
CA VAL A 540 3.78 -5.87 21.59
C VAL A 540 2.77 -5.06 22.38
N TYR A 541 3.01 -4.98 23.70
CA TYR A 541 2.23 -4.21 24.65
C TYR A 541 3.07 -3.08 25.27
N LEU A 542 2.41 -2.00 25.63
CA LEU A 542 2.92 -0.98 26.54
C LEU A 542 2.42 -1.29 27.95
N ARG A 543 3.34 -1.50 28.88
CA ARG A 543 3.03 -1.64 30.31
C ARG A 543 3.32 -0.32 30.99
N VAL A 544 2.31 0.25 31.64
CA VAL A 544 2.41 1.55 32.32
C VAL A 544 2.13 1.35 33.80
N CYS A 545 3.04 1.83 34.64
CA CYS A 545 2.87 1.88 36.08
C CYS A 545 2.79 3.34 36.53
N ASP A 546 1.77 3.68 37.30
CA ASP A 546 1.62 5.02 37.86
C ASP A 546 2.33 5.16 39.22
N SER A 547 2.32 6.39 39.74
CA SER A 547 2.83 6.72 41.07
C SER A 547 2.14 5.97 42.23
N SER A 548 0.90 5.52 42.03
CA SER A 548 0.13 4.69 42.98
C SER A 548 0.44 3.19 42.87
N ASN A 549 1.39 2.80 42.00
CA ASN A 549 1.71 1.43 41.63
C ASN A 549 0.57 0.65 40.98
N HIS A 550 -0.44 1.33 40.43
CA HIS A 550 -1.41 0.73 39.54
C HIS A 550 -0.73 0.42 38.20
N VAL A 551 -0.99 -0.78 37.66
CA VAL A 551 -0.37 -1.27 36.43
C VAL A 551 -1.43 -1.57 35.39
N THR A 552 -1.28 -0.94 34.23
CA THR A 552 -2.09 -1.20 33.04
C THR A 552 -1.23 -1.68 31.89
N THR A 553 -1.82 -2.48 31.01
CA THR A 553 -1.16 -3.07 29.84
C THR A 553 -2.04 -2.85 28.62
N HIS A 554 -1.45 -2.31 27.56
CA HIS A 554 -2.19 -1.91 26.35
C HIS A 554 -1.52 -2.48 25.11
N LEU A 555 -2.29 -3.15 24.27
CA LEU A 555 -1.83 -3.62 22.96
C LEU A 555 -1.41 -2.43 22.08
N VAL A 556 -0.18 -2.44 21.58
CA VAL A 556 0.39 -1.36 20.75
C VAL A 556 0.44 -1.76 19.29
N ARG A 557 1.06 -2.91 19.00
CA ARG A 557 1.24 -3.40 17.63
C ARG A 557 1.33 -4.92 17.61
N ALA A 558 0.70 -5.54 16.63
CA ALA A 558 0.87 -6.94 16.31
C ALA A 558 1.09 -7.15 14.82
N LYS A 559 1.79 -8.22 14.47
CA LYS A 559 2.02 -8.66 13.09
C LYS A 559 1.96 -10.17 13.01
N THR A 560 1.43 -10.67 11.90
CA THR A 560 1.25 -12.10 11.65
C THR A 560 1.75 -12.46 10.26
N ARG A 561 2.24 -13.69 10.09
CA ARG A 561 2.56 -14.24 8.78
C ARG A 561 2.02 -15.66 8.69
N VAL A 562 1.38 -15.98 7.56
CA VAL A 562 0.96 -17.35 7.26
C VAL A 562 2.20 -18.22 7.09
N ALA A 563 2.14 -19.45 7.59
CA ALA A 563 3.26 -20.38 7.48
C ALA A 563 3.55 -20.68 5.99
N PRO A 564 4.84 -20.79 5.60
CA PRO A 564 5.20 -21.09 4.22
C PRO A 564 4.64 -22.44 3.78
N LEU A 565 4.22 -22.56 2.51
CA LEU A 565 3.80 -23.83 1.92
C LEU A 565 4.91 -24.89 1.96
N LYS A 566 6.18 -24.46 1.90
CA LYS A 566 7.32 -25.34 2.13
C LYS A 566 7.41 -25.66 3.63
N VAL A 567 7.06 -26.90 3.97
CA VAL A 567 7.08 -27.43 5.34
C VAL A 567 8.36 -27.02 6.07
N GLN A 568 8.18 -26.31 7.18
CA GLN A 568 9.20 -25.99 8.16
C GLN A 568 8.92 -26.77 9.44
N THR A 569 9.95 -27.02 10.23
CA THR A 569 9.76 -27.52 11.60
C THR A 569 9.13 -26.42 12.46
N ILE A 570 8.37 -26.81 13.48
CA ILE A 570 7.76 -25.86 14.43
C ILE A 570 8.83 -24.94 15.05
N ASN A 571 9.97 -25.50 15.50
CA ASN A 571 11.07 -24.71 16.06
C ASN A 571 11.57 -23.61 15.11
N ARG A 572 11.61 -23.85 13.78
CA ARG A 572 11.99 -22.81 12.80
C ARG A 572 10.91 -21.74 12.63
N LEU A 573 9.64 -22.11 12.73
CA LEU A 573 8.54 -21.15 12.71
C LEU A 573 8.54 -20.30 13.98
N GLU A 574 8.77 -20.90 15.15
CA GLU A 574 8.93 -20.19 16.43
C GLU A 574 10.13 -19.22 16.37
N LEU A 575 11.27 -19.63 15.80
CA LEU A 575 12.40 -18.73 15.58
C LEU A 575 12.06 -17.59 14.60
N SER A 576 11.22 -17.86 13.61
CA SER A 576 10.74 -16.83 12.69
C SER A 576 9.76 -15.87 13.36
N ALA A 577 8.95 -16.34 14.31
CA ALA A 577 8.11 -15.52 15.17
C ALA A 577 8.95 -14.60 16.07
N ALA A 578 10.01 -15.15 16.67
CA ALA A 578 10.95 -14.38 17.47
C ALA A 578 11.64 -13.28 16.66
N LEU A 579 12.07 -13.58 15.42
CA LEU A 579 12.62 -12.57 14.51
C LEU A 579 11.58 -11.51 14.14
N LEU A 580 10.33 -11.91 13.85
CA LEU A 580 9.25 -10.99 13.57
C LEU A 580 9.00 -10.05 14.76
N LEU A 581 9.05 -10.57 16.00
CA LEU A 581 8.89 -9.76 17.20
C LEU A 581 9.98 -8.69 17.33
N VAL A 582 11.25 -9.03 17.08
CA VAL A 582 12.33 -8.04 17.09
C VAL A 582 12.09 -6.94 16.05
N LYS A 583 11.64 -7.30 14.85
CA LYS A 583 11.29 -6.32 13.82
C LYS A 583 10.16 -5.40 14.26
N VAL A 584 9.11 -5.95 14.89
CA VAL A 584 8.01 -5.14 15.43
C VAL A 584 8.52 -4.21 16.53
N ILE A 585 9.38 -4.66 17.44
CA ILE A 585 9.97 -3.81 18.48
C ILE A 585 10.78 -2.66 17.86
N LYS A 586 11.65 -2.94 16.89
CA LYS A 586 12.40 -1.90 16.15
C LYS A 586 11.49 -0.89 15.47
N SER A 587 10.38 -1.34 14.89
CA SER A 587 9.40 -0.43 14.25
C SER A 587 8.76 0.55 15.23
N LEU A 588 8.89 0.33 16.54
CA LEU A 588 8.37 1.18 17.60
C LEU A 588 9.44 2.11 18.19
N ASP A 589 10.63 2.18 17.60
CA ASP A 589 11.73 3.02 18.11
C ASP A 589 11.34 4.51 18.23
N PHE A 590 10.41 4.99 17.39
CA PHE A 590 9.90 6.36 17.45
C PHE A 590 9.20 6.68 18.79
N ILE A 591 8.69 5.68 19.52
CA ILE A 591 8.07 5.88 20.84
C ILE A 591 9.07 6.44 21.84
N HIS A 592 10.36 6.09 21.74
CA HIS A 592 11.40 6.60 22.64
C HIS A 592 11.55 8.12 22.59
N ALA A 593 11.17 8.76 21.47
CA ALA A 593 11.15 10.21 21.33
C ALA A 593 9.90 10.87 21.99
N ARG A 594 8.88 10.08 22.34
CA ARG A 594 7.62 10.54 22.93
C ARG A 594 7.52 10.24 24.42
N VAL A 595 8.01 9.07 24.83
CA VAL A 595 7.92 8.56 26.20
C VAL A 595 9.21 7.83 26.57
N LYS A 596 9.66 8.00 27.82
CA LYS A 596 10.82 7.26 28.33
C LYS A 596 10.44 5.80 28.58
N ILE A 597 10.93 4.90 27.74
CA ILE A 597 10.86 3.46 27.96
C ILE A 597 11.96 3.04 28.95
N ASN A 598 11.57 2.35 30.02
CA ASN A 598 12.44 1.84 31.06
C ASN A 598 13.13 0.55 30.62
N GLU A 599 12.34 -0.47 30.29
CA GLU A 599 12.84 -1.80 29.93
C GLU A 599 12.06 -2.41 28.76
N VAL A 600 12.71 -3.35 28.07
CA VAL A 600 12.09 -4.17 27.01
C VAL A 600 12.20 -5.63 27.38
N TYR A 601 11.06 -6.29 27.54
CA TYR A 601 10.95 -7.72 27.88
C TYR A 601 10.35 -8.52 26.73
N LEU A 602 10.94 -9.67 26.42
CA LEU A 602 10.54 -10.50 25.28
C LEU A 602 10.20 -11.91 25.77
N PHE A 603 9.13 -12.49 25.25
CA PHE A 603 8.60 -13.78 25.68
C PHE A 603 8.41 -14.73 24.51
N SER A 604 8.75 -16.00 24.75
CA SER A 604 8.44 -17.13 23.87
C SER A 604 8.18 -18.36 24.75
N ASP A 605 7.33 -19.27 24.30
CA ASP A 605 7.10 -20.57 24.93
C ASP A 605 8.04 -21.66 24.43
N SER A 606 8.90 -21.35 23.46
CA SER A 606 9.88 -22.29 22.91
C SER A 606 11.21 -22.28 23.67
N TYR A 607 11.44 -23.31 24.49
CA TYR A 607 12.74 -23.56 25.12
C TYR A 607 13.87 -23.71 24.09
N THR A 608 13.59 -24.30 22.93
CA THR A 608 14.56 -24.46 21.84
C THR A 608 14.99 -23.10 21.30
N VAL A 609 14.05 -22.18 21.00
CA VAL A 609 14.40 -20.83 20.52
C VAL A 609 15.22 -20.09 21.57
N LEU A 610 14.77 -20.10 22.82
CA LEU A 610 15.48 -19.43 23.93
C LEU A 610 16.89 -20.00 24.14
N SER A 611 17.07 -21.30 23.93
CA SER A 611 18.38 -21.98 23.96
C SER A 611 19.25 -21.62 22.77
N TRP A 612 18.69 -21.51 21.56
CA TRP A 612 19.40 -21.02 20.37
C TRP A 612 19.90 -19.59 20.56
N LEU A 613 19.11 -18.70 21.16
CA LEU A 613 19.49 -17.31 21.41
C LEU A 613 20.66 -17.17 22.39
N LYS A 614 20.94 -18.19 23.20
CA LYS A 614 22.12 -18.23 24.10
C LYS A 614 23.31 -18.96 23.49
N THR A 615 23.10 -19.64 22.37
CA THR A 615 24.14 -20.40 21.70
C THR A 615 24.86 -19.49 20.71
N GLN A 616 26.19 -19.55 20.69
CA GLN A 616 26.99 -18.78 19.74
C GLN A 616 26.61 -19.15 18.29
N PRO A 617 26.27 -18.17 17.41
CA PRO A 617 25.70 -18.44 16.08
C PRO A 617 26.53 -19.39 15.21
N PHE A 618 27.87 -19.35 15.31
CA PHE A 618 28.73 -20.20 14.50
C PHE A 618 28.55 -21.70 14.78
N ARG A 619 28.04 -22.09 15.96
CA ARG A 619 27.74 -23.48 16.35
C ARG A 619 26.42 -23.99 15.75
N LEU A 620 25.56 -23.10 15.26
CA LEU A 620 24.24 -23.42 14.72
C LEU A 620 24.32 -23.60 13.19
N LYS A 621 23.43 -24.40 12.61
CA LYS A 621 23.26 -24.50 11.15
C LYS A 621 22.85 -23.14 10.57
N ILE A 622 23.20 -22.90 9.31
CA ILE A 622 23.14 -21.57 8.65
C ILE A 622 21.78 -20.87 8.82
N TYR A 623 20.67 -21.58 8.62
CA TYR A 623 19.33 -21.01 8.75
C TYR A 623 19.07 -20.41 10.15
N VAL A 624 19.39 -21.19 11.19
CA VAL A 624 19.21 -20.79 12.59
C VAL A 624 20.24 -19.74 12.96
N ALA A 625 21.51 -19.94 12.61
CA ALA A 625 22.60 -19.01 12.88
C ALA A 625 22.31 -17.59 12.37
N ASN A 626 21.86 -17.46 11.12
CA ASN A 626 21.57 -16.16 10.51
C ASN A 626 20.42 -15.42 11.22
N ARG A 627 19.36 -16.14 11.61
CA ARG A 627 18.21 -15.55 12.31
C ARG A 627 18.54 -15.20 13.75
N VAL A 628 19.28 -16.05 14.45
CA VAL A 628 19.78 -15.75 15.80
C VAL A 628 20.67 -14.51 15.76
N ALA A 629 21.57 -14.39 14.78
CA ALA A 629 22.40 -13.20 14.61
C ALA A 629 21.55 -11.93 14.43
N GLN A 630 20.53 -11.96 13.56
CA GLN A 630 19.62 -10.82 13.35
C GLN A 630 18.82 -10.47 14.61
N ILE A 631 18.35 -11.46 15.38
CA ILE A 631 17.64 -11.22 16.65
C ILE A 631 18.56 -10.55 17.66
N LEU A 632 19.80 -11.03 17.78
CA LEU A 632 20.78 -10.56 18.77
C LEU A 632 21.49 -9.26 18.36
N GLU A 633 21.33 -8.80 17.12
CA GLU A 633 21.79 -7.48 16.68
C GLU A 633 21.09 -6.34 17.44
N SER A 634 19.87 -6.58 17.92
CA SER A 634 19.07 -5.53 18.57
C SER A 634 18.40 -5.96 19.85
N THR A 635 18.67 -7.19 20.29
CA THR A 635 18.22 -7.69 21.60
C THR A 635 19.34 -8.45 22.28
N LYS A 636 19.24 -8.61 23.59
CA LYS A 636 20.16 -9.40 24.40
C LYS A 636 19.47 -10.68 24.86
N PRO A 637 20.18 -11.82 24.98
CA PRO A 637 19.58 -13.04 25.50
C PRO A 637 18.92 -12.88 26.88
N SER A 638 19.40 -11.92 27.70
CA SER A 638 18.84 -11.60 29.02
C SER A 638 17.46 -10.95 28.99
N GLN A 639 17.05 -10.38 27.85
CA GLN A 639 15.72 -9.79 27.67
C GLN A 639 14.64 -10.85 27.40
N TRP A 640 15.05 -12.05 26.97
CA TRP A 640 14.17 -13.13 26.58
C TRP A 640 13.82 -14.04 27.77
N ARG A 641 12.53 -14.32 27.93
CA ARG A 641 11.95 -15.11 29.03
C ARG A 641 11.04 -16.19 28.48
N HIS A 642 10.96 -17.30 29.20
CA HIS A 642 10.00 -18.35 28.88
C HIS A 642 8.61 -17.97 29.40
N VAL A 643 7.55 -18.22 28.62
CA VAL A 643 6.16 -18.15 29.06
C VAL A 643 5.47 -19.46 28.70
N SER A 644 4.54 -19.95 29.53
CA SER A 644 3.73 -21.13 29.13
C SER A 644 2.81 -20.77 27.96
N THR A 645 2.57 -21.70 27.02
CA THR A 645 1.69 -21.51 25.86
C THR A 645 0.31 -20.92 26.24
N GLU A 646 -0.33 -21.40 27.31
CA GLU A 646 -1.63 -20.88 27.80
C GLU A 646 -1.61 -19.39 28.19
N LYS A 647 -0.42 -18.85 28.49
CA LYS A 647 -0.20 -17.46 28.88
C LYS A 647 0.52 -16.68 27.79
N ASN A 648 0.76 -17.28 26.63
CA ASN A 648 1.43 -16.62 25.51
C ASN A 648 0.42 -15.76 24.74
N SER A 649 0.55 -14.45 24.85
CA SER A 649 -0.33 -13.50 24.16
C SER A 649 -0.25 -13.54 22.64
N ALA A 650 0.79 -14.15 22.07
CA ALA A 650 0.91 -14.30 20.61
C ALA A 650 0.17 -15.53 20.06
N ASP A 651 -0.28 -16.47 20.90
CA ASP A 651 -0.99 -17.69 20.47
C ASP A 651 -2.27 -17.40 19.64
N PRO A 652 -3.14 -16.44 20.02
CA PRO A 652 -4.26 -16.01 19.17
C PRO A 652 -3.85 -15.57 17.76
N ALA A 653 -2.68 -14.94 17.63
CA ALA A 653 -2.17 -14.42 16.37
C ALA A 653 -1.43 -15.47 15.51
N SER A 654 -1.01 -16.60 16.09
CA SER A 654 -0.41 -17.71 15.35
C SER A 654 -1.43 -18.75 14.89
N ARG A 655 -2.56 -18.89 15.62
CA ARG A 655 -3.62 -19.88 15.32
C ARG A 655 -4.83 -19.29 14.62
N GLY A 656 -5.12 -18.02 14.90
CA GLY A 656 -6.33 -17.34 14.48
C GLY A 656 -7.55 -17.64 15.36
N LEU A 657 -8.49 -16.70 15.38
CA LEU A 657 -9.72 -16.75 16.18
C LEU A 657 -10.95 -16.37 15.35
N LEU A 658 -12.10 -16.90 15.74
CA LEU A 658 -13.39 -16.38 15.27
C LEU A 658 -13.65 -14.98 15.88
N PRO A 659 -14.41 -14.10 15.20
CA PRO A 659 -14.71 -12.77 15.71
C PRO A 659 -15.30 -12.77 17.13
N SER A 660 -16.23 -13.69 17.42
CA SER A 660 -16.84 -13.82 18.76
C SER A 660 -15.82 -14.15 19.86
N GLN A 661 -14.78 -14.93 19.53
CA GLN A 661 -13.71 -15.30 20.47
C GLN A 661 -12.75 -14.14 20.72
N LEU A 662 -12.63 -13.20 19.77
CA LEU A 662 -11.76 -12.04 19.91
C LEU A 662 -12.36 -10.98 20.84
N VAL A 663 -13.67 -10.70 20.74
CA VAL A 663 -14.32 -9.55 21.43
C VAL A 663 -13.95 -9.48 22.92
N ASP A 664 -13.99 -10.60 23.64
CA ASP A 664 -13.76 -10.67 25.09
C ASP A 664 -12.38 -11.26 25.45
N ASN A 665 -11.44 -11.29 24.51
CA ASN A 665 -10.12 -11.92 24.73
C ASN A 665 -9.17 -11.01 25.52
N ASN A 666 -9.23 -11.11 26.85
CA ASN A 666 -8.33 -10.36 27.74
C ASN A 666 -6.85 -10.71 27.55
N LEU A 667 -6.50 -11.96 27.19
CA LEU A 667 -5.12 -12.35 26.95
C LEU A 667 -4.53 -11.60 25.74
N TRP A 668 -5.33 -11.35 24.71
CA TRP A 668 -4.95 -10.62 23.50
C TRP A 668 -4.92 -9.09 23.69
N PHE A 669 -5.87 -8.50 24.41
CA PHE A 669 -5.91 -7.04 24.53
C PHE A 669 -5.10 -6.50 25.71
N LYS A 670 -4.97 -7.28 26.80
CA LYS A 670 -4.34 -6.85 28.05
C LYS A 670 -3.10 -7.66 28.41
N GLY A 671 -2.78 -8.72 27.68
CA GLY A 671 -1.70 -9.62 28.05
C GLY A 671 -2.03 -10.51 29.26
N PRO A 672 -1.12 -11.42 29.65
CA PRO A 672 -1.34 -12.31 30.78
C PRO A 672 -1.34 -11.56 32.12
N ALA A 673 -2.12 -12.05 33.08
CA ALA A 673 -2.35 -11.37 34.36
C ALA A 673 -1.07 -11.06 35.16
N PHE A 674 -0.01 -11.87 35.01
CA PHE A 674 1.25 -11.66 35.73
C PHE A 674 1.93 -10.34 35.34
N LEU A 675 1.64 -9.77 34.16
CA LEU A 675 2.18 -8.46 33.76
C LEU A 675 1.74 -7.32 34.67
N ARG A 676 0.65 -7.50 35.43
CA ARG A 676 0.20 -6.52 36.43
C ARG A 676 1.03 -6.55 37.70
N SER A 677 1.77 -7.62 37.94
CA SER A 677 2.70 -7.75 39.07
C SER A 677 4.06 -7.14 38.74
N ALA A 678 4.94 -7.04 39.75
CA ALA A 678 6.30 -6.56 39.57
C ALA A 678 7.15 -7.54 38.72
N PRO A 679 8.09 -7.06 37.89
CA PRO A 679 8.93 -7.89 37.01
C PRO A 679 9.70 -9.02 37.70
N ASP A 680 10.03 -8.86 38.98
CA ASP A 680 10.74 -9.87 39.78
C ASP A 680 9.91 -11.15 40.02
N SER A 681 8.58 -11.03 39.95
CA SER A 681 7.64 -12.14 40.10
C SER A 681 7.33 -12.87 38.80
N TRP A 682 7.84 -12.37 37.67
CA TRP A 682 7.60 -12.94 36.35
C TRP A 682 8.44 -14.19 36.11
N PRO A 683 8.11 -15.00 35.09
CA PRO A 683 9.01 -16.05 34.62
C PRO A 683 10.43 -15.48 34.40
N LYS A 684 11.42 -16.16 34.98
CA LYS A 684 12.82 -15.76 34.85
C LYS A 684 13.34 -16.12 33.45
N PRO A 685 14.38 -15.43 32.97
CA PRO A 685 15.17 -15.94 31.86
C PRO A 685 15.59 -17.38 32.17
N LEU A 686 15.69 -18.21 31.14
CA LEU A 686 16.30 -19.53 31.32
C LEU A 686 17.69 -19.38 31.98
N ASP A 687 18.17 -20.37 32.72
CA ASP A 687 19.55 -20.39 33.22
C ASP A 687 20.42 -21.36 32.40
N THR A 688 19.84 -22.48 31.97
CA THR A 688 20.52 -23.57 31.25
C THR A 688 20.04 -23.71 29.81
N VAL A 689 20.96 -24.07 28.91
CA VAL A 689 20.67 -24.43 27.50
C VAL A 689 20.19 -25.88 27.45
N GLU A 690 19.23 -26.21 26.59
CA GLU A 690 18.79 -27.60 26.37
C GLU A 690 19.96 -28.53 26.02
N GLN A 691 20.01 -29.71 26.66
CA GLN A 691 21.08 -30.70 26.48
C GLN A 691 21.14 -31.29 25.05
N CYS A 692 19.98 -31.38 24.38
CA CYS A 692 19.84 -31.94 23.02
C CYS A 692 19.27 -30.90 22.05
N LEU A 693 19.98 -29.78 21.90
CA LEU A 693 19.53 -28.67 21.05
C LEU A 693 19.57 -29.05 19.55
N PRO A 694 18.44 -29.00 18.82
CA PRO A 694 18.43 -29.32 17.39
C PRO A 694 19.21 -28.29 16.58
N GLU A 695 19.60 -28.67 15.36
CA GLU A 695 20.32 -27.81 14.41
C GLU A 695 21.67 -27.26 14.88
N LEU A 696 22.32 -27.93 15.85
CA LEU A 696 23.75 -27.78 16.06
C LEU A 696 24.54 -28.32 14.86
N LYS A 697 25.64 -27.65 14.52
CA LYS A 697 26.65 -28.21 13.62
C LYS A 697 27.33 -29.39 14.32
N PRO A 698 27.67 -30.46 13.60
CA PRO A 698 28.40 -31.57 14.19
C PRO A 698 29.74 -31.07 14.74
N SER A 699 30.07 -31.47 15.96
CA SER A 699 31.38 -31.24 16.55
C SER A 699 32.42 -32.01 15.72
N VAL A 700 33.40 -31.32 15.15
CA VAL A 700 34.56 -31.97 14.55
C VAL A 700 35.44 -32.44 15.72
N ASN A 701 35.32 -33.70 16.11
CA ASN A 701 36.23 -34.31 17.07
C ASN A 701 37.57 -34.52 16.35
N VAL A 702 38.52 -33.61 16.59
CA VAL A 702 39.90 -33.80 16.12
C VAL A 702 40.58 -34.74 17.11
N LEU A 703 40.75 -36.00 16.70
CA LEU A 703 41.59 -36.95 17.42
C LEU A 703 43.05 -36.58 17.16
N VAL A 704 43.69 -35.91 18.11
CA VAL A 704 45.15 -35.70 18.06
C VAL A 704 45.81 -37.00 18.51
N THR A 705 46.22 -37.83 17.55
CA THR A 705 47.10 -38.96 17.84
C THR A 705 48.54 -38.45 17.90
N GLU A 706 49.09 -38.35 19.10
CA GLU A 706 50.52 -38.16 19.30
C GLU A 706 51.21 -39.52 19.05
N THR A 707 51.78 -39.72 17.87
CA THR A 707 52.63 -40.88 17.60
C THR A 707 53.91 -40.75 18.41
N LYS A 708 53.96 -41.38 19.59
CA LYS A 708 55.23 -41.64 20.27
C LYS A 708 56.05 -42.63 19.45
N ASP A 709 57.29 -42.23 19.17
CA ASP A 709 58.34 -43.01 18.53
C ASP A 709 58.12 -43.36 17.06
N ASP A 710 58.31 -42.36 16.20
CA ASP A 710 58.65 -42.64 14.81
C ASP A 710 60.09 -43.20 14.78
N TYR A 711 60.20 -44.53 14.70
CA TYR A 711 61.46 -45.28 14.60
C TYR A 711 62.42 -44.64 13.58
N LEU A 712 61.88 -44.10 12.48
CA LEU A 712 62.64 -43.41 11.45
C LEU A 712 63.34 -42.15 11.99
N VAL A 713 62.69 -41.35 12.81
CA VAL A 713 63.28 -40.13 13.40
C VAL A 713 64.40 -40.49 14.37
N ASN A 714 64.19 -41.52 15.21
CA ASN A 714 65.20 -42.03 16.13
C ASN A 714 66.41 -42.64 15.38
N VAL A 715 66.18 -43.31 14.24
CA VAL A 715 67.27 -43.84 13.39
C VAL A 715 68.03 -42.70 12.72
N ILE A 716 67.34 -41.69 12.17
CA ILE A 716 67.99 -40.55 11.50
C ILE A 716 68.85 -39.74 12.49
N GLN A 717 68.38 -39.54 13.73
CA GLN A 717 69.12 -38.81 14.76
C GLN A 717 70.38 -39.53 15.27
N LYS A 718 70.49 -40.86 15.07
CA LYS A 718 71.66 -41.65 15.50
C LYS A 718 72.87 -41.53 14.56
N PHE A 719 72.71 -40.97 13.36
CA PHE A 719 73.81 -40.84 12.41
C PHE A 719 74.15 -39.38 12.12
N SER A 720 75.42 -39.03 12.33
CA SER A 720 75.92 -37.65 12.15
C SER A 720 76.01 -37.21 10.68
N SER A 721 75.80 -38.11 9.71
CA SER A 721 75.73 -37.79 8.29
C SER A 721 75.00 -38.86 7.48
N LEU A 722 74.34 -38.46 6.39
CA LEU A 722 73.59 -39.35 5.50
C LEU A 722 74.45 -40.46 4.89
N GLY A 723 75.74 -40.18 4.67
CA GLY A 723 76.70 -41.16 4.15
C GLY A 723 77.02 -42.31 5.12
N LYS A 724 76.83 -42.12 6.43
CA LYS A 724 76.95 -43.18 7.45
C LYS A 724 75.67 -44.00 7.62
N LEU A 725 74.51 -43.41 7.33
CA LEU A 725 73.22 -44.10 7.35
C LEU A 725 73.04 -45.02 6.12
N LYS A 726 73.67 -44.69 4.99
CA LYS A 726 73.59 -45.44 3.72
C LYS A 726 74.63 -46.57 3.55
N ARG A 727 75.55 -46.74 4.51
CA ARG A 727 76.48 -47.88 4.59
C ARG A 727 75.95 -48.87 5.61
#